data_AF-A0A1Y2SKE5-F1
#
_entry.id   AF-A0A1Y2SKE5-F1
#
_cell.length_a   1.000
_cell.length_b   1.000
_cell.length_c   1.000
_cell.angle_alpha   90.00
_cell.angle_beta   90.00
_cell.angle_gamma   90.00
#
_symmetry.space_group_name_H-M   'P 1'
#
loop_
_entity.id
_entity.type
_entity.pdbx_description
1 polymer ?
#
loop_
_entity_poly.entity_id
_entity_poly.type
_entity_poly.pdbx_seq_one_letter_code
_entity_poly.pdbx_strand_id
1 'polypeptide(L)'
;MNNQDALFHSVKDDIHFDTLLEQAHQVAEQQAGKLWSDTAEHDPGITFLEGLSYGVSDLSYRHTLPLTDLLTPAPDEQEQQDGIFPAEFGPHNTLTCGPITTDDYRKALLDLHSSDWTGTKSESEQDKGDFLFRNVQLVREPETQRYAYWYDATKREYSFVESEGAKKFTLRGNYWLYLEPTRRTQENLTTADQQLKDFLTQNRNIGESVSQIIWSEPVDFPLLLEIELDDDVKVQDVPVIFADVYTTAEQYLMPEAQRYRTETLQDAGMRNDEIFEGPQLEHGWIPELPTARDYTKRITLNLSRLVNKLLEIKGIQNVNRLRLDDSFDKTLIEPVKGDAWSWSIKEGYYPRLWGKDPLHKLAQHDGPLQVIAKGGISVTVDENQIRNSLPNLPLIQNKPVVLAYSRHRDVSRYYPVSDTLPACYGLQQPLSESEHAQRLLSLHQFMLPFEQLLACGCQQIAMLPQLLAFKRKGYEVWGDQWPFKPGSVNDNAHKDYAPALKTLLKQIANDSDHELDIVNYLLGYFGTERAPRTFTTPIEDFRDVQQGYLAQQPTLTYHRANIRIDQVSSLQKRIAARMGLGGELFKLEPDLSKLPFYLVEHRALLPIKPNSLFDKEQTPDSVEEEKDSQTGQHYVVIKQASIKGKLAQGQVINLVLYEGAQGENRFTIRGQMIVKTEGDQFWLDVGNSAQLEYSLERVMTAAKAKKLFWQNSVVWMEDMNYRLAYDSDQSLNGSPLPENQRRLTRTAQTPFPSLIAVGNEITLTKQLGIVGATRDVPDEAEKLYAKVVNCDRIKGTLIIERQEHSTLPFPAPEEAWRYSWHFSGEEYEKTDRFSFVISVVVNSDLIKIDGVDPYKLEEWVKETILTEFPAPISIIINWMDREAFLNFGNTYQRWQNNGAPLGDSAYSILESLTLGKLPSALKGIGTMRVATPNQREEVVGKNNDQWNTDKIIQNELFYVPKENE
;
A
#
# COMPACT_ATOMS: atom_id res chain seq x y z
N MET A 1 -19.77 -28.84 -14.53
CA MET A 1 -20.19 -28.16 -15.77
C MET A 1 -20.10 -29.18 -16.90
N ASN A 2 -21.22 -29.71 -17.40
CA ASN A 2 -21.24 -30.85 -18.33
C ASN A 2 -21.93 -30.58 -19.69
N ASN A 3 -22.15 -29.31 -20.05
CA ASN A 3 -22.66 -28.93 -21.37
C ASN A 3 -21.62 -28.07 -22.10
N GLN A 4 -20.54 -28.70 -22.56
CA GLN A 4 -19.47 -27.99 -23.29
C GLN A 4 -19.90 -27.53 -24.70
N ASP A 5 -20.97 -28.11 -25.29
CA ASP A 5 -21.41 -27.84 -26.68
C ASP A 5 -22.82 -27.22 -26.80
N ALA A 6 -23.31 -26.51 -25.76
CA ALA A 6 -24.69 -26.03 -25.74
C ALA A 6 -25.05 -25.05 -26.89
N LEU A 7 -24.11 -24.19 -27.31
CA LEU A 7 -24.38 -23.18 -28.33
C LEU A 7 -24.55 -23.80 -29.71
N PHE A 8 -23.61 -24.63 -30.16
CA PHE A 8 -23.66 -25.27 -31.48
C PHE A 8 -24.98 -26.01 -31.70
N HIS A 9 -25.42 -26.84 -30.75
CA HIS A 9 -26.67 -27.59 -30.88
C HIS A 9 -27.92 -26.70 -30.98
N SER A 10 -27.87 -25.48 -30.41
CA SER A 10 -29.00 -24.54 -30.48
C SER A 10 -29.08 -23.76 -31.79
N VAL A 11 -27.96 -23.49 -32.44
CA VAL A 11 -27.88 -22.65 -33.65
C VAL A 11 -27.53 -23.42 -34.92
N LYS A 12 -27.35 -24.75 -34.82
CA LYS A 12 -26.85 -25.61 -35.91
C LYS A 12 -27.57 -25.39 -37.23
N ASP A 13 -28.89 -25.29 -37.20
CA ASP A 13 -29.72 -25.14 -38.39
C ASP A 13 -29.67 -23.70 -38.95
N ASP A 14 -29.46 -22.69 -38.09
CA ASP A 14 -29.36 -21.28 -38.47
C ASP A 14 -28.03 -20.94 -39.16
N ILE A 15 -26.92 -21.56 -38.72
CA ILE A 15 -25.58 -21.35 -39.30
C ILE A 15 -25.28 -22.24 -40.50
N HIS A 16 -26.25 -23.06 -40.91
CA HIS A 16 -26.11 -24.00 -42.02
C HIS A 16 -26.07 -23.30 -43.38
N PHE A 17 -25.31 -23.86 -44.31
CA PHE A 17 -25.16 -23.32 -45.67
C PHE A 17 -26.51 -23.06 -46.36
N ASP A 18 -27.42 -24.04 -46.36
CA ASP A 18 -28.73 -23.92 -47.03
C ASP A 18 -29.54 -22.73 -46.51
N THR A 19 -29.57 -22.55 -45.18
CA THR A 19 -30.29 -21.46 -44.51
C THR A 19 -29.68 -20.10 -44.85
N LEU A 20 -28.35 -20.00 -44.83
CA LEU A 20 -27.63 -18.76 -45.15
C LEU A 20 -27.76 -18.39 -46.63
N LEU A 21 -27.71 -19.37 -47.52
CA LEU A 21 -27.89 -19.17 -48.95
C LEU A 21 -29.32 -18.71 -49.26
N GLU A 22 -30.35 -19.30 -48.63
CA GLU A 22 -31.73 -18.85 -48.77
C GLU A 22 -31.90 -17.38 -48.37
N GLN A 23 -31.31 -16.97 -47.24
CA GLN A 23 -31.31 -15.56 -46.80
C GLN A 23 -30.64 -14.64 -47.83
N ALA A 24 -29.51 -15.07 -48.39
CA ALA A 24 -28.79 -14.30 -49.41
C ALA A 24 -29.61 -14.16 -50.71
N HIS A 25 -30.28 -15.23 -51.14
CA HIS A 25 -31.20 -15.19 -52.28
C HIS A 25 -32.36 -14.23 -52.08
N GLN A 26 -32.98 -14.24 -50.89
CA GLN A 26 -34.08 -13.32 -50.59
C GLN A 26 -33.64 -11.85 -50.71
N VAL A 27 -32.43 -11.51 -50.25
CA VAL A 27 -31.88 -10.15 -50.40
C VAL A 27 -31.67 -9.80 -51.89
N ALA A 28 -31.09 -10.72 -52.66
CA ALA A 28 -30.85 -10.52 -54.09
C ALA A 28 -32.17 -10.34 -54.87
N GLU A 29 -33.18 -11.17 -54.60
CA GLU A 29 -34.49 -11.09 -55.24
C GLU A 29 -35.20 -9.76 -54.91
N GLN A 30 -35.20 -9.36 -53.64
CA GLN A 30 -35.86 -8.14 -53.18
C GLN A 30 -35.21 -6.87 -53.75
N GLN A 31 -33.88 -6.81 -53.79
CA GLN A 31 -33.16 -5.60 -54.20
C GLN A 31 -32.92 -5.54 -55.71
N ALA A 32 -32.66 -6.68 -56.34
CA ALA A 32 -32.18 -6.77 -57.72
C ALA A 32 -33.02 -7.66 -58.63
N GLY A 33 -34.13 -8.27 -58.19
CA GLY A 33 -34.89 -9.26 -58.98
C GLY A 33 -35.44 -8.77 -60.34
N LYS A 34 -35.46 -7.45 -60.59
CA LYS A 34 -35.78 -6.88 -61.91
C LYS A 34 -34.59 -6.85 -62.88
N LEU A 35 -33.36 -6.74 -62.35
CA LEU A 35 -32.11 -6.64 -63.12
C LEU A 35 -31.39 -7.99 -63.18
N TRP A 36 -31.39 -8.72 -62.06
CA TRP A 36 -30.83 -10.06 -61.92
C TRP A 36 -31.99 -11.05 -61.69
N SER A 37 -32.66 -11.43 -62.79
CA SER A 37 -33.85 -12.29 -62.76
C SER A 37 -33.56 -13.78 -62.96
N ASP A 38 -32.34 -14.13 -63.39
CA ASP A 38 -31.87 -15.51 -63.52
C ASP A 38 -30.94 -15.81 -62.34
N THR A 39 -31.44 -16.50 -61.34
CA THR A 39 -30.69 -16.89 -60.13
C THR A 39 -30.55 -18.41 -60.04
N ALA A 40 -30.43 -19.08 -61.19
CA ALA A 40 -30.18 -20.51 -61.26
C ALA A 40 -28.71 -20.86 -60.99
N GLU A 41 -28.45 -22.13 -60.68
CA GLU A 41 -27.13 -22.67 -60.31
C GLU A 41 -26.04 -22.50 -61.39
N HIS A 42 -26.42 -22.24 -62.65
CA HIS A 42 -25.46 -21.99 -63.73
C HIS A 42 -24.88 -20.58 -63.73
N ASP A 43 -25.49 -19.62 -63.02
CA ASP A 43 -25.05 -18.23 -63.03
C ASP A 43 -23.80 -18.05 -62.17
N PRO A 44 -22.70 -17.46 -62.72
CA PRO A 44 -21.52 -17.14 -61.93
C PRO A 44 -21.80 -16.32 -60.67
N GLY A 45 -22.76 -15.40 -60.70
CA GLY A 45 -23.13 -14.62 -59.51
C GLY A 45 -23.67 -15.50 -58.38
N ILE A 46 -24.43 -16.54 -58.70
CA ILE A 46 -24.93 -17.52 -57.71
C ILE A 46 -23.78 -18.39 -57.20
N THR A 47 -22.89 -18.86 -58.07
CA THR A 47 -21.73 -19.66 -57.62
C THR A 47 -20.79 -18.87 -56.68
N PHE A 48 -20.67 -17.54 -56.87
CA PHE A 48 -19.94 -16.68 -55.93
C PHE A 48 -20.69 -16.55 -54.61
N LEU A 49 -22.01 -16.37 -54.66
CA LEU A 49 -22.85 -16.25 -53.47
C LEU A 49 -22.85 -17.55 -52.65
N GLU A 50 -22.86 -18.70 -53.29
CA GLU A 50 -22.70 -20.02 -52.66
C GLU A 50 -21.33 -20.14 -51.99
N GLY A 51 -20.25 -19.84 -52.72
CA GLY A 51 -18.89 -19.87 -52.15
C GLY A 51 -18.75 -18.98 -50.91
N LEU A 52 -19.30 -17.76 -50.96
CA LEU A 52 -19.31 -16.82 -49.85
C LEU A 52 -20.21 -17.29 -48.70
N SER A 53 -21.41 -17.83 -48.98
CA SER A 53 -22.33 -18.36 -47.97
C SER A 53 -21.72 -19.55 -47.23
N TYR A 54 -20.98 -20.41 -47.93
CA TYR A 54 -20.19 -21.47 -47.31
C TYR A 54 -19.07 -20.90 -46.43
N GLY A 55 -18.36 -19.86 -46.90
CA GLY A 55 -17.36 -19.15 -46.10
C GLY A 55 -17.93 -18.53 -44.82
N VAL A 56 -19.14 -17.93 -44.89
CA VAL A 56 -19.86 -17.42 -43.72
C VAL A 56 -20.31 -18.56 -42.80
N SER A 57 -20.74 -19.70 -43.34
CA SER A 57 -21.09 -20.89 -42.55
C SER A 57 -19.88 -21.42 -41.78
N ASP A 58 -18.71 -21.52 -42.43
CA ASP A 58 -17.45 -21.91 -41.77
C ASP A 58 -17.06 -20.93 -40.66
N LEU A 59 -17.09 -19.62 -40.94
CA LEU A 59 -16.82 -18.59 -39.94
C LEU A 59 -17.79 -18.67 -38.76
N SER A 60 -19.09 -18.82 -39.03
CA SER A 60 -20.15 -18.92 -38.01
C SER A 60 -19.98 -20.17 -37.14
N TYR A 61 -19.60 -21.30 -37.74
CA TYR A 61 -19.30 -22.52 -37.00
C TYR A 61 -18.18 -22.31 -35.97
N ARG A 62 -17.13 -21.55 -36.30
CA ARG A 62 -16.03 -21.25 -35.37
C ARG A 62 -16.51 -20.55 -34.10
N HIS A 63 -17.49 -19.65 -34.19
CA HIS A 63 -18.09 -18.98 -33.03
C HIS A 63 -18.83 -19.93 -32.09
N THR A 64 -19.25 -21.11 -32.56
CA THR A 64 -20.03 -22.07 -31.77
C THR A 64 -19.20 -23.07 -30.98
N LEU A 65 -17.87 -23.02 -31.13
CA LEU A 65 -16.94 -23.86 -30.38
C LEU A 65 -17.05 -23.57 -28.87
N PRO A 66 -16.70 -24.54 -27.99
CA PRO A 66 -16.76 -24.34 -26.55
C PRO A 66 -16.01 -23.07 -26.11
N LEU A 67 -16.64 -22.24 -25.27
CA LEU A 67 -16.04 -20.98 -24.84
C LEU A 67 -14.66 -21.18 -24.18
N THR A 68 -14.48 -22.27 -23.44
CA THR A 68 -13.19 -22.62 -22.83
C THR A 68 -12.10 -22.89 -23.86
N ASP A 69 -12.45 -23.45 -25.02
CA ASP A 69 -11.52 -23.67 -26.13
C ASP A 69 -11.22 -22.34 -26.84
N LEU A 70 -12.24 -21.50 -27.05
CA LEU A 70 -12.10 -20.18 -27.70
C LEU A 70 -11.27 -19.18 -26.89
N LEU A 71 -11.33 -19.25 -25.55
CA LEU A 71 -10.55 -18.38 -24.67
C LEU A 71 -9.16 -18.94 -24.34
N THR A 72 -8.84 -20.18 -24.75
CA THR A 72 -7.52 -20.75 -24.53
C THR A 72 -6.56 -20.25 -25.62
N PRO A 73 -5.49 -19.51 -25.29
CA PRO A 73 -4.52 -19.03 -26.27
C PRO A 73 -3.61 -20.17 -26.79
N ALA A 74 -2.77 -19.86 -27.76
CA ALA A 74 -1.81 -20.81 -28.30
C ALA A 74 -0.83 -21.30 -27.20
N PRO A 75 -0.34 -22.56 -27.23
CA PRO A 75 0.49 -23.12 -26.15
C PRO A 75 1.78 -22.36 -25.84
N ASP A 76 2.33 -21.61 -26.80
CA ASP A 76 3.51 -20.77 -26.64
C ASP A 76 3.23 -19.43 -25.93
N GLU A 77 1.96 -19.02 -25.86
CA GLU A 77 1.49 -17.82 -25.14
C GLU A 77 0.94 -18.15 -23.74
N GLN A 78 0.88 -19.43 -23.36
CA GLN A 78 0.34 -19.88 -22.07
C GLN A 78 1.37 -19.78 -20.95
N GLU A 79 0.98 -19.18 -19.82
CA GLU A 79 1.78 -19.16 -18.60
C GLU A 79 1.51 -20.40 -17.72
N GLN A 80 2.57 -21.01 -17.17
CA GLN A 80 2.52 -22.31 -16.49
C GLN A 80 1.69 -22.32 -15.18
N GLN A 81 1.61 -21.18 -14.49
CA GLN A 81 0.91 -21.05 -13.20
C GLN A 81 -0.52 -20.51 -13.34
N ASP A 82 -0.90 -20.09 -14.56
CA ASP A 82 -2.18 -19.49 -14.86
C ASP A 82 -3.12 -20.48 -15.56
N GLY A 83 -4.36 -20.02 -15.81
CA GLY A 83 -5.33 -20.69 -16.64
C GLY A 83 -5.99 -19.70 -17.62
N ILE A 84 -7.23 -19.96 -18.01
CA ILE A 84 -8.00 -19.04 -18.89
C ILE A 84 -8.04 -17.62 -18.32
N PHE A 85 -8.12 -17.52 -17.00
CA PHE A 85 -7.92 -16.27 -16.26
C PHE A 85 -6.59 -16.34 -15.50
N PRO A 86 -5.85 -15.22 -15.37
CA PRO A 86 -4.66 -15.18 -14.56
C PRO A 86 -4.97 -15.54 -13.10
N ALA A 87 -4.04 -16.19 -12.39
CA ALA A 87 -4.27 -16.70 -11.04
C ALA A 87 -4.69 -15.60 -10.04
N GLU A 88 -4.20 -14.38 -10.21
CA GLU A 88 -4.55 -13.20 -9.41
C GLU A 88 -6.06 -12.86 -9.45
N PHE A 89 -6.78 -13.28 -10.49
CA PHE A 89 -8.24 -13.09 -10.64
C PHE A 89 -9.04 -14.29 -10.08
N GLY A 90 -8.36 -15.25 -9.45
CA GLY A 90 -9.03 -16.34 -8.74
C GLY A 90 -9.82 -15.85 -7.52
N PRO A 91 -10.73 -16.68 -6.99
CA PRO A 91 -11.57 -16.31 -5.85
C PRO A 91 -10.76 -16.00 -4.58
N HIS A 92 -9.60 -16.63 -4.41
CA HIS A 92 -8.70 -16.44 -3.27
C HIS A 92 -8.10 -15.04 -3.13
N ASN A 93 -8.15 -14.22 -4.19
CA ASN A 93 -7.67 -12.83 -4.20
C ASN A 93 -8.78 -11.84 -4.60
N THR A 94 -9.81 -12.30 -5.34
CA THR A 94 -10.92 -11.43 -5.78
C THR A 94 -12.04 -11.32 -4.75
N LEU A 95 -12.29 -12.37 -3.96
CA LEU A 95 -13.33 -12.36 -2.92
C LEU A 95 -12.78 -12.01 -1.52
N THR A 96 -11.50 -12.31 -1.27
CA THR A 96 -10.84 -11.97 -0.01
C THR A 96 -10.55 -10.46 0.06
N CYS A 97 -10.39 -9.95 1.27
CA CYS A 97 -10.00 -8.57 1.52
C CYS A 97 -8.82 -8.50 2.49
N GLY A 98 -7.97 -7.48 2.39
CA GLY A 98 -6.88 -7.28 3.35
C GLY A 98 -7.39 -7.15 4.79
N PRO A 99 -6.54 -7.42 5.80
CA PRO A 99 -6.96 -7.37 7.20
C PRO A 99 -7.24 -5.93 7.65
N ILE A 100 -8.49 -5.65 8.00
CA ILE A 100 -8.95 -4.32 8.45
C ILE A 100 -9.53 -4.39 9.86
N THR A 101 -10.40 -5.36 10.13
CA THR A 101 -11.02 -5.50 11.45
C THR A 101 -10.10 -6.23 12.43
N THR A 102 -10.40 -6.13 13.73
CA THR A 102 -9.67 -6.91 14.75
C THR A 102 -9.78 -8.42 14.53
N ASP A 103 -10.89 -8.88 13.96
CA ASP A 103 -11.12 -10.29 13.67
C ASP A 103 -10.37 -10.74 12.41
N ASP A 104 -10.24 -9.88 11.40
CA ASP A 104 -9.40 -10.17 10.23
C ASP A 104 -7.91 -10.24 10.62
N TYR A 105 -7.42 -9.27 11.39
CA TYR A 105 -6.07 -9.33 11.95
C TYR A 105 -5.86 -10.61 12.76
N ARG A 106 -6.89 -11.03 13.53
CA ARG A 106 -6.83 -12.27 14.29
C ARG A 106 -6.76 -13.50 13.39
N LYS A 107 -7.56 -13.59 12.33
CA LYS A 107 -7.48 -14.67 11.33
C LYS A 107 -6.09 -14.72 10.68
N ALA A 108 -5.59 -13.58 10.19
CA ALA A 108 -4.31 -13.50 9.48
C ALA A 108 -3.11 -13.82 10.38
N LEU A 109 -3.09 -13.31 11.62
CA LEU A 109 -2.02 -13.62 12.57
C LEU A 109 -2.03 -15.08 13.02
N LEU A 110 -3.21 -15.69 13.16
CA LEU A 110 -3.33 -17.12 13.49
C LEU A 110 -2.85 -18.02 12.35
N ASP A 111 -2.76 -17.52 11.13
CA ASP A 111 -2.27 -18.27 9.98
C ASP A 111 -0.73 -18.32 9.93
N LEU A 112 -0.02 -17.40 10.58
CA LEU A 112 1.43 -17.35 10.57
C LEU A 112 2.04 -18.66 11.08
N HIS A 113 2.86 -19.29 10.23
CA HIS A 113 3.49 -20.57 10.51
C HIS A 113 5.02 -20.47 10.39
N SER A 114 5.75 -21.27 11.16
CA SER A 114 7.21 -21.22 11.19
C SER A 114 7.87 -21.65 9.86
N SER A 115 7.16 -22.36 8.99
CA SER A 115 7.64 -22.77 7.66
C SER A 115 7.74 -21.64 6.65
N ASP A 116 7.01 -20.54 6.89
CA ASP A 116 6.83 -19.47 5.90
C ASP A 116 8.08 -18.61 5.78
N TRP A 117 8.98 -18.71 6.76
CA TRP A 117 10.22 -17.95 6.81
C TRP A 117 11.42 -18.73 6.28
N THR A 118 11.94 -18.32 5.11
CA THR A 118 12.95 -19.05 4.32
C THR A 118 14.38 -19.08 4.90
N GLY A 119 14.62 -18.54 6.10
CA GLY A 119 15.95 -18.49 6.73
C GLY A 119 16.49 -19.84 7.22
N THR A 120 15.67 -20.90 7.24
CA THR A 120 16.06 -22.24 7.72
C THR A 120 15.63 -23.33 6.73
N LYS A 121 16.15 -23.27 5.50
CA LYS A 121 15.99 -24.37 4.53
C LYS A 121 16.91 -25.55 4.87
N SER A 122 16.47 -26.38 5.81
CA SER A 122 16.81 -27.81 5.80
C SER A 122 15.55 -28.56 5.37
N GLU A 123 15.60 -29.24 4.21
CA GLU A 123 14.50 -30.04 3.66
C GLU A 123 13.99 -31.14 4.63
N SER A 124 14.74 -31.45 5.69
CA SER A 124 14.37 -32.43 6.73
C SER A 124 13.50 -31.89 7.87
N GLU A 125 13.22 -30.58 7.94
CA GLU A 125 12.50 -29.94 9.06
C GLU A 125 11.14 -29.31 8.66
N GLN A 126 10.76 -29.32 7.37
CA GLN A 126 9.49 -28.73 6.90
C GLN A 126 8.24 -29.36 7.53
N ASP A 127 8.30 -30.62 7.95
CA ASP A 127 7.19 -31.33 8.61
C ASP A 127 7.12 -31.12 10.14
N LYS A 128 7.99 -30.28 10.72
CA LYS A 128 8.06 -30.01 12.17
C LYS A 128 7.74 -28.56 12.55
N GLY A 129 7.17 -27.77 11.64
CA GLY A 129 6.71 -26.43 11.96
C GLY A 129 5.48 -26.42 12.88
N ASP A 130 5.24 -25.29 13.55
CA ASP A 130 4.02 -25.03 14.31
C ASP A 130 3.51 -23.63 13.95
N PHE A 131 2.21 -23.40 14.12
CA PHE A 131 1.67 -22.05 14.04
C PHE A 131 2.30 -21.21 15.16
N LEU A 132 2.57 -19.94 14.88
CA LEU A 132 3.28 -19.10 15.82
C LEU A 132 2.43 -18.80 17.06
N PHE A 133 1.14 -18.57 16.83
CA PHE A 133 0.20 -18.10 17.82
C PHE A 133 -0.99 -19.03 17.96
N ARG A 134 -1.37 -19.28 19.21
CA ARG A 134 -2.62 -19.99 19.53
C ARG A 134 -3.81 -19.03 19.59
N ASN A 135 -3.56 -17.83 20.08
CA ASN A 135 -4.54 -16.76 20.16
C ASN A 135 -3.84 -15.40 20.05
N VAL A 136 -4.57 -14.42 19.56
CA VAL A 136 -4.11 -13.04 19.47
C VAL A 136 -5.27 -12.10 19.76
N GLN A 137 -4.95 -10.92 20.29
CA GLN A 137 -5.92 -9.87 20.54
C GLN A 137 -5.33 -8.52 20.17
N LEU A 138 -5.94 -7.86 19.18
CA LEU A 138 -5.64 -6.47 18.84
C LEU A 138 -6.62 -5.56 19.56
N VAL A 139 -6.12 -4.60 20.34
CA VAL A 139 -6.94 -3.62 21.05
C VAL A 139 -6.43 -2.21 20.83
N ARG A 140 -7.33 -1.23 20.95
CA ARG A 140 -6.94 0.19 20.90
C ARG A 140 -6.02 0.53 22.08
N GLU A 141 -5.01 1.35 21.82
CA GLU A 141 -4.11 1.86 22.86
C GLU A 141 -4.90 2.60 23.96
N PRO A 142 -4.66 2.29 25.25
CA PRO A 142 -5.29 2.97 26.37
C PRO A 142 -5.06 4.49 26.33
N GLU A 143 -6.10 5.28 26.62
CA GLU A 143 -6.04 6.74 26.45
C GLU A 143 -4.94 7.42 27.27
N THR A 144 -4.64 6.86 28.44
CA THR A 144 -3.60 7.35 29.35
C THR A 144 -2.18 7.11 28.85
N GLN A 145 -2.00 6.16 27.93
CA GLN A 145 -0.70 5.75 27.40
C GLN A 145 -0.50 6.13 25.93
N ARG A 146 -1.47 6.82 25.33
CA ARG A 146 -1.35 7.32 23.96
C ARG A 146 -0.08 8.16 23.80
N TYR A 147 0.51 8.04 22.61
CA TYR A 147 1.59 8.92 22.19
C TYR A 147 1.13 10.38 22.35
N ALA A 148 1.84 11.13 23.20
CA ALA A 148 1.49 12.50 23.55
C ALA A 148 2.67 13.44 23.30
N TYR A 149 2.34 14.63 22.80
CA TYR A 149 3.26 15.72 22.55
C TYR A 149 2.57 17.04 22.90
N TRP A 150 3.35 18.11 23.05
CA TRP A 150 2.86 19.42 23.49
C TRP A 150 3.23 20.51 22.51
N TYR A 151 2.39 21.53 22.39
CA TYR A 151 2.66 22.74 21.62
C TYR A 151 2.70 23.95 22.54
N ASP A 152 3.83 24.65 22.56
CA ASP A 152 4.01 25.92 23.26
C ASP A 152 3.79 27.07 22.26
N ALA A 153 2.66 27.77 22.37
CA ALA A 153 2.30 28.86 21.45
C ALA A 153 3.22 30.09 21.59
N THR A 154 3.85 30.29 22.75
CA THR A 154 4.75 31.43 22.99
C THR A 154 6.08 31.20 22.29
N LYS A 155 6.65 30.01 22.48
CA LYS A 155 7.92 29.61 21.83
C LYS A 155 7.72 29.15 20.39
N ARG A 156 6.50 28.75 20.03
CA ARG A 156 6.12 28.18 18.75
C ARG A 156 6.85 26.88 18.45
N GLU A 157 6.96 26.02 19.47
CA GLU A 157 7.72 24.78 19.47
C GLU A 157 6.84 23.59 19.88
N TYR A 158 7.08 22.43 19.26
CA TYR A 158 6.50 21.15 19.62
C TYR A 158 7.50 20.30 20.40
N SER A 159 7.08 19.82 21.57
CA SER A 159 7.94 19.10 22.51
C SER A 159 7.36 17.76 22.96
N PHE A 160 8.24 16.89 23.46
CA PHE A 160 7.85 15.64 24.15
C PHE A 160 7.61 15.80 25.65
N VAL A 161 7.86 17.00 26.17
CA VAL A 161 7.79 17.32 27.60
C VAL A 161 6.84 18.50 27.80
N GLU A 162 6.02 18.41 28.82
CA GLU A 162 5.09 19.45 29.22
C GLU A 162 5.83 20.72 29.67
N SER A 163 5.41 21.87 29.17
CA SER A 163 5.82 23.20 29.62
C SER A 163 4.61 24.04 30.04
N GLU A 164 4.86 25.07 30.85
CA GLU A 164 3.81 25.97 31.31
C GLU A 164 3.09 26.64 30.13
N GLY A 165 1.76 26.53 30.08
CA GLY A 165 0.93 27.10 29.02
C GLY A 165 0.79 26.24 27.75
N ALA A 166 1.59 25.18 27.58
CA ALA A 166 1.56 24.34 26.39
C ALA A 166 0.29 23.47 26.31
N LYS A 167 -0.20 23.23 25.09
CA LYS A 167 -1.38 22.40 24.83
C LYS A 167 -0.97 20.96 24.53
N LYS A 168 -1.59 20.00 25.23
CA LYS A 168 -1.35 18.57 25.04
C LYS A 168 -2.14 18.04 23.84
N PHE A 169 -1.45 17.30 22.97
CA PHE A 169 -2.03 16.50 21.91
C PHE A 169 -1.79 15.02 22.16
N THR A 170 -2.72 14.18 21.71
CA THR A 170 -2.58 12.72 21.77
C THR A 170 -2.89 12.13 20.40
N LEU A 171 -1.97 11.34 19.89
CA LEU A 171 -2.11 10.67 18.62
C LEU A 171 -3.19 9.58 18.69
N ARG A 172 -4.01 9.48 17.65
CA ARG A 172 -5.04 8.44 17.48
C ARG A 172 -4.58 7.42 16.42
N GLY A 173 -5.23 6.25 16.40
CA GLY A 173 -4.93 5.17 15.44
C GLY A 173 -3.86 4.16 15.88
N ASN A 174 -3.45 4.21 17.16
CA ASN A 174 -2.53 3.22 17.71
C ASN A 174 -3.24 2.04 18.38
N TYR A 175 -2.63 0.87 18.23
CA TYR A 175 -3.12 -0.38 18.79
C TYR A 175 -2.04 -1.11 19.56
N TRP A 176 -2.46 -1.86 20.57
CA TRP A 176 -1.65 -2.83 21.28
C TRP A 176 -2.03 -4.24 20.83
N LEU A 177 -1.03 -5.07 20.60
CA LEU A 177 -1.19 -6.44 20.14
C LEU A 177 -0.75 -7.40 21.24
N TYR A 178 -1.70 -8.14 21.81
CA TYR A 178 -1.44 -9.21 22.76
C TYR A 178 -1.33 -10.54 22.01
N LEU A 179 -0.27 -11.28 22.31
CA LEU A 179 0.05 -12.54 21.64
C LEU A 179 0.10 -13.68 22.66
N GLU A 180 -0.60 -14.77 22.37
CA GLU A 180 -0.49 -16.05 23.07
C GLU A 180 0.34 -17.00 22.19
N PRO A 181 1.66 -17.14 22.45
CA PRO A 181 2.53 -18.01 21.65
C PRO A 181 2.22 -19.48 21.88
N THR A 182 2.37 -20.30 20.84
CA THR A 182 2.36 -21.76 20.99
C THR A 182 3.55 -22.23 21.83
N ARG A 183 3.49 -23.49 22.31
CA ARG A 183 4.56 -24.08 23.13
C ARG A 183 5.91 -24.08 22.41
N ARG A 184 5.94 -24.28 21.08
CA ARG A 184 7.16 -24.21 20.28
C ARG A 184 7.68 -22.78 20.16
N THR A 185 6.81 -21.83 19.86
CA THR A 185 7.19 -20.41 19.74
C THR A 185 7.76 -19.85 21.04
N GLN A 186 7.26 -20.30 22.20
CA GLN A 186 7.81 -19.92 23.51
C GLN A 186 9.30 -20.28 23.67
N GLU A 187 9.79 -21.31 22.98
CA GLU A 187 11.20 -21.71 23.05
C GLU A 187 12.11 -20.80 22.24
N ASN A 188 11.58 -20.13 21.19
CA ASN A 188 12.31 -19.18 20.36
C ASN A 188 11.41 -18.01 19.90
N LEU A 189 11.23 -17.04 20.78
CA LEU A 189 10.44 -15.83 20.49
C LEU A 189 11.10 -14.92 19.44
N THR A 190 12.43 -14.94 19.31
CA THR A 190 13.17 -14.00 18.46
C THR A 190 12.80 -14.14 16.98
N THR A 191 12.73 -15.36 16.47
CA THR A 191 12.35 -15.61 15.07
C THR A 191 10.89 -15.21 14.81
N ALA A 192 10.00 -15.53 15.74
CA ALA A 192 8.58 -15.18 15.62
C ALA A 192 8.34 -13.67 15.71
N ASP A 193 9.10 -12.95 16.53
CA ASP A 193 9.06 -11.49 16.62
C ASP A 193 9.47 -10.82 15.31
N GLN A 194 10.51 -11.34 14.63
CA GLN A 194 10.91 -10.84 13.31
C GLN A 194 9.82 -11.08 12.27
N GLN A 195 9.34 -12.32 12.13
CA GLN A 195 8.27 -12.67 11.19
C GLN A 195 6.99 -11.84 11.44
N LEU A 196 6.64 -11.61 12.71
CA LEU A 196 5.51 -10.75 13.08
C LEU A 196 5.72 -9.29 12.65
N LYS A 197 6.90 -8.72 12.86
CA LYS A 197 7.20 -7.33 12.46
C LYS A 197 7.10 -7.15 10.95
N ASP A 198 7.55 -8.14 10.19
CA ASP A 198 7.44 -8.12 8.73
C ASP A 198 5.96 -8.22 8.29
N PHE A 199 5.18 -9.11 8.91
CA PHE A 199 3.73 -9.20 8.68
C PHE A 199 3.02 -7.87 8.99
N LEU A 200 3.30 -7.25 10.14
CA LEU A 200 2.68 -5.98 10.53
C LEU A 200 3.06 -4.82 9.60
N THR A 201 4.29 -4.82 9.08
CA THR A 201 4.75 -3.83 8.08
C THR A 201 4.03 -4.02 6.75
N GLN A 202 3.84 -5.27 6.32
CA GLN A 202 3.15 -5.60 5.08
C GLN A 202 1.64 -5.37 5.14
N ASN A 203 1.04 -5.32 6.33
CA ASN A 203 -0.41 -5.18 6.56
C ASN A 203 -0.75 -3.91 7.35
N ARG A 204 0.06 -2.86 7.22
CA ARG A 204 -0.15 -1.59 7.92
C ARG A 204 -1.24 -0.78 7.24
N ASN A 205 -2.36 -0.59 7.93
CA ASN A 205 -3.43 0.26 7.44
C ASN A 205 -3.13 1.75 7.56
N ILE A 206 -3.80 2.53 6.72
CA ILE A 206 -3.69 3.98 6.65
C ILE A 206 -4.14 4.66 7.94
N GLY A 207 -3.30 5.52 8.51
CA GLY A 207 -3.58 6.20 9.78
C GLY A 207 -3.41 5.32 11.02
N GLU A 208 -3.00 4.06 10.85
CA GLU A 208 -2.97 3.06 11.91
C GLU A 208 -1.60 2.38 12.08
N SER A 209 -1.27 2.00 13.32
CA SER A 209 -0.07 1.23 13.62
C SER A 209 -0.20 0.47 14.93
N VAL A 210 0.45 -0.69 15.02
CA VAL A 210 0.70 -1.34 16.31
C VAL A 210 1.83 -0.59 17.01
N SER A 211 1.54 0.03 18.16
CA SER A 211 2.54 0.78 18.94
C SER A 211 3.24 -0.10 19.96
N GLN A 212 2.60 -1.18 20.42
CA GLN A 212 3.15 -2.10 21.40
C GLN A 212 2.77 -3.54 21.10
N ILE A 213 3.77 -4.42 21.13
CA ILE A 213 3.62 -5.87 21.04
C ILE A 213 3.83 -6.44 22.44
N ILE A 214 2.84 -7.18 22.94
CA ILE A 214 2.80 -7.73 24.30
C ILE A 214 2.73 -9.25 24.18
N TRP A 215 3.85 -9.90 24.52
CA TRP A 215 3.91 -11.34 24.65
C TRP A 215 3.29 -11.74 25.99
N SER A 216 2.18 -12.46 25.96
CA SER A 216 1.54 -12.96 27.17
C SER A 216 2.45 -14.01 27.82
N GLU A 217 2.47 -14.06 29.15
CA GLU A 217 3.31 -15.00 29.89
C GLU A 217 2.54 -16.27 30.28
N PRO A 218 3.15 -17.46 30.17
CA PRO A 218 2.50 -18.70 30.61
C PRO A 218 2.46 -18.76 32.13
N VAL A 219 1.32 -19.18 32.68
CA VAL A 219 1.22 -19.65 34.07
C VAL A 219 0.90 -21.14 34.10
N ASP A 220 1.74 -21.91 34.78
CA ASP A 220 1.54 -23.36 34.86
C ASP A 220 0.21 -23.66 35.56
N PHE A 221 -0.64 -24.43 34.87
CA PHE A 221 -1.95 -24.84 35.32
C PHE A 221 -1.91 -26.34 35.65
N PRO A 222 -1.58 -26.73 36.90
CA PRO A 222 -1.35 -28.12 37.30
C PRO A 222 -2.68 -28.82 37.56
N LEU A 223 -3.39 -29.17 36.49
CA LEU A 223 -4.65 -29.88 36.57
C LEU A 223 -4.43 -31.33 37.03
N LEU A 224 -5.00 -31.71 38.17
CA LEU A 224 -5.06 -33.08 38.63
C LEU A 224 -6.32 -33.75 38.09
N LEU A 225 -6.13 -34.82 37.32
CA LEU A 225 -7.17 -35.63 36.75
C LEU A 225 -7.04 -37.07 37.25
N GLU A 226 -8.14 -37.64 37.70
CA GLU A 226 -8.26 -39.07 38.00
C GLU A 226 -9.41 -39.61 37.17
N ILE A 227 -9.11 -40.51 36.23
CA ILE A 227 -10.08 -41.11 35.31
C ILE A 227 -10.15 -42.62 35.50
N GLU A 228 -11.35 -43.17 35.36
CA GLU A 228 -11.62 -44.60 35.38
C GLU A 228 -11.94 -45.08 33.96
N LEU A 229 -11.26 -46.14 33.54
CA LEU A 229 -11.44 -46.75 32.22
C LEU A 229 -12.60 -47.75 32.20
N ASP A 230 -13.23 -47.89 31.04
CA ASP A 230 -14.24 -48.92 30.79
C ASP A 230 -13.63 -50.34 30.85
N ASP A 231 -14.46 -51.32 31.18
CA ASP A 231 -14.09 -52.72 31.38
C ASP A 231 -13.55 -53.40 30.11
N ASP A 232 -13.94 -52.89 28.94
CA ASP A 232 -13.60 -53.45 27.62
C ASP A 232 -12.36 -52.80 26.97
N VAL A 233 -11.69 -51.87 27.65
CA VAL A 233 -10.49 -51.20 27.11
C VAL A 233 -9.31 -52.17 27.03
N LYS A 234 -8.69 -52.28 25.85
CA LYS A 234 -7.49 -53.10 25.67
C LYS A 234 -6.25 -52.31 26.09
N VAL A 235 -5.24 -52.99 26.63
CA VAL A 235 -3.97 -52.40 27.08
C VAL A 235 -3.29 -51.55 25.99
N GLN A 236 -3.40 -51.97 24.73
CA GLN A 236 -2.84 -51.27 23.58
C GLN A 236 -3.51 -49.93 23.25
N ASP A 237 -4.75 -49.72 23.72
CA ASP A 237 -5.53 -48.49 23.46
C ASP A 237 -5.29 -47.43 24.54
N VAL A 238 -4.65 -47.80 25.67
CA VAL A 238 -4.39 -46.88 26.79
C VAL A 238 -3.52 -45.67 26.39
N PRO A 239 -2.42 -45.80 25.61
CA PRO A 239 -1.67 -44.63 25.14
C PRO A 239 -2.49 -43.64 24.32
N VAL A 240 -3.48 -44.13 23.55
CA VAL A 240 -4.41 -43.31 22.77
C VAL A 240 -5.31 -42.51 23.71
N ILE A 241 -5.82 -43.14 24.78
CA ILE A 241 -6.63 -42.45 25.79
C ILE A 241 -5.84 -41.33 26.48
N PHE A 242 -4.56 -41.55 26.82
CA PHE A 242 -3.69 -40.49 27.36
C PHE A 242 -3.54 -39.32 26.38
N ALA A 243 -3.33 -39.62 25.09
CA ALA A 243 -3.22 -38.61 24.03
C ALA A 243 -4.54 -37.84 23.82
N ASP A 244 -5.69 -38.52 23.84
CA ASP A 244 -7.02 -37.92 23.69
C ASP A 244 -7.38 -37.04 24.89
N VAL A 245 -7.07 -37.47 26.11
CA VAL A 245 -7.27 -36.67 27.33
C VAL A 245 -6.41 -35.42 27.28
N TYR A 246 -5.13 -35.54 26.90
CA TYR A 246 -4.24 -34.40 26.74
C TYR A 246 -4.78 -33.42 25.69
N THR A 247 -5.12 -33.91 24.50
CA THR A 247 -5.61 -33.08 23.39
C THR A 247 -6.93 -32.39 23.73
N THR A 248 -7.85 -33.10 24.38
CA THR A 248 -9.15 -32.56 24.80
C THR A 248 -9.00 -31.49 25.87
N ALA A 249 -8.13 -31.72 26.86
CA ALA A 249 -7.85 -30.75 27.92
C ALA A 249 -7.15 -29.50 27.37
N GLU A 250 -6.13 -29.66 26.52
CA GLU A 250 -5.45 -28.54 25.84
C GLU A 250 -6.46 -27.73 25.00
N GLN A 251 -7.24 -28.37 24.12
CA GLN A 251 -8.18 -27.67 23.24
C GLN A 251 -9.31 -26.98 24.01
N TYR A 252 -9.71 -27.50 25.18
CA TYR A 252 -10.69 -26.82 26.02
C TYR A 252 -10.11 -25.61 26.76
N LEU A 253 -8.93 -25.77 27.39
CA LEU A 253 -8.30 -24.71 28.15
C LEU A 253 -7.60 -23.68 27.28
N MET A 254 -7.24 -24.02 26.05
CA MET A 254 -6.41 -23.25 25.13
C MET A 254 -6.85 -23.60 23.68
N PRO A 255 -8.04 -23.15 23.26
CA PRO A 255 -8.60 -23.52 21.96
C PRO A 255 -7.77 -22.97 20.82
N GLU A 256 -7.33 -23.86 19.93
CA GLU A 256 -6.75 -23.49 18.64
C GLU A 256 -7.84 -23.23 17.60
N ALA A 257 -7.54 -22.30 16.69
CA ALA A 257 -8.35 -22.10 15.49
C ALA A 257 -8.38 -23.39 14.65
N GLN A 258 -9.58 -23.82 14.28
CA GLN A 258 -9.76 -24.96 13.39
C GLN A 258 -9.62 -24.49 11.94
N ARG A 259 -8.89 -25.28 11.14
CA ARG A 259 -8.54 -24.96 9.76
C ARG A 259 -9.05 -26.05 8.83
N TYR A 260 -9.69 -25.65 7.75
CA TYR A 260 -10.32 -26.57 6.80
C TYR A 260 -9.83 -26.32 5.37
N ARG A 261 -9.79 -27.39 4.58
CA ARG A 261 -9.57 -27.28 3.13
C ARG A 261 -10.83 -26.70 2.46
N THR A 262 -10.63 -25.97 1.37
CA THR A 262 -11.73 -25.39 0.57
C THR A 262 -12.77 -26.45 0.19
N GLU A 263 -12.33 -27.62 -0.28
CA GLU A 263 -13.22 -28.70 -0.73
C GLU A 263 -14.06 -29.25 0.42
N THR A 264 -13.48 -29.35 1.63
CA THR A 264 -14.20 -29.82 2.82
C THR A 264 -15.34 -28.88 3.21
N LEU A 265 -15.15 -27.56 3.08
CA LEU A 265 -16.20 -26.57 3.36
C LEU A 265 -17.28 -26.57 2.26
N GLN A 266 -16.89 -26.76 1.00
CA GLN A 266 -17.83 -26.90 -0.12
C GLN A 266 -18.70 -28.16 0.03
N ASP A 267 -18.11 -29.30 0.39
CA ASP A 267 -18.83 -30.55 0.66
C ASP A 267 -19.79 -30.42 1.86
N ALA A 268 -19.47 -29.54 2.81
CA ALA A 268 -20.34 -29.17 3.93
C ALA A 268 -21.49 -28.20 3.53
N GLY A 269 -21.55 -27.77 2.27
CA GLY A 269 -22.59 -26.90 1.72
C GLY A 269 -22.35 -25.41 1.89
N MET A 270 -21.15 -25.00 2.31
CA MET A 270 -20.78 -23.59 2.42
C MET A 270 -20.52 -22.99 1.03
N ARG A 271 -20.98 -21.75 0.82
CA ARG A 271 -20.81 -21.06 -0.47
C ARG A 271 -19.41 -20.44 -0.56
N ASN A 272 -18.89 -20.25 -1.77
CA ASN A 272 -17.55 -19.66 -1.96
C ASN A 272 -17.44 -18.25 -1.38
N ASP A 273 -18.49 -17.41 -1.48
CA ASP A 273 -18.51 -16.09 -0.86
C ASP A 273 -18.37 -16.15 0.68
N GLU A 274 -18.80 -17.23 1.32
CA GLU A 274 -18.65 -17.44 2.76
C GLU A 274 -17.27 -18.02 3.12
N ILE A 275 -16.71 -18.88 2.26
CA ILE A 275 -15.39 -19.50 2.49
C ILE A 275 -14.27 -18.46 2.39
N PHE A 276 -14.32 -17.60 1.37
CA PHE A 276 -13.30 -16.59 1.08
C PHE A 276 -13.54 -15.26 1.82
N GLU A 277 -14.36 -15.26 2.88
CA GLU A 277 -14.64 -14.08 3.70
C GLU A 277 -13.47 -13.73 4.65
N GLY A 278 -12.93 -12.53 4.47
CA GLY A 278 -11.80 -11.99 5.25
C GLY A 278 -10.46 -12.08 4.51
N PRO A 279 -9.32 -12.13 5.23
CA PRO A 279 -7.99 -12.15 4.63
C PRO A 279 -7.70 -13.48 3.93
N GLN A 280 -6.83 -13.43 2.94
CA GLN A 280 -6.31 -14.64 2.31
C GLN A 280 -5.48 -15.43 3.33
N LEU A 281 -5.85 -16.70 3.53
CA LEU A 281 -5.15 -17.62 4.42
C LEU A 281 -4.40 -18.67 3.61
N GLU A 282 -3.10 -18.83 3.87
CA GLU A 282 -2.24 -19.82 3.24
C GLU A 282 -2.50 -21.22 3.79
N HIS A 283 -2.79 -21.35 5.09
CA HIS A 283 -2.80 -22.65 5.77
C HIS A 283 -4.19 -23.18 6.12
N GLY A 284 -5.16 -23.03 5.21
CA GLY A 284 -6.55 -23.47 5.38
C GLY A 284 -7.46 -22.38 5.96
N TRP A 285 -8.77 -22.57 5.81
CA TRP A 285 -9.78 -21.56 6.15
C TRP A 285 -10.25 -21.67 7.59
N ILE A 286 -10.41 -20.51 8.24
CA ILE A 286 -10.92 -20.35 9.61
C ILE A 286 -12.31 -19.68 9.53
N PRO A 287 -13.39 -20.45 9.26
CA PRO A 287 -14.74 -19.89 9.15
C PRO A 287 -15.26 -19.38 10.49
N GLU A 288 -14.84 -20.00 11.60
CA GLU A 288 -15.20 -19.62 12.96
C GLU A 288 -13.93 -19.37 13.78
N LEU A 289 -13.81 -18.15 14.32
CA LEU A 289 -12.70 -17.79 15.21
C LEU A 289 -12.87 -18.46 16.58
N PRO A 290 -11.77 -18.91 17.22
CA PRO A 290 -11.84 -19.40 18.59
C PRO A 290 -12.30 -18.29 19.54
N THR A 291 -12.84 -18.65 20.71
CA THR A 291 -13.34 -17.67 21.67
C THR A 291 -12.28 -16.61 22.01
N ALA A 292 -12.64 -15.33 21.89
CA ALA A 292 -11.75 -14.21 22.17
C ALA A 292 -11.40 -14.17 23.67
N ARG A 293 -10.13 -13.87 23.96
CA ARG A 293 -9.64 -13.62 25.32
C ARG A 293 -9.29 -12.15 25.45
N ASP A 294 -9.75 -11.54 26.53
CA ASP A 294 -9.39 -10.16 26.86
C ASP A 294 -8.20 -10.16 27.83
N TYR A 295 -6.98 -10.06 27.27
CA TYR A 295 -5.74 -10.06 28.05
C TYR A 295 -5.53 -8.76 28.84
N THR A 296 -6.38 -7.75 28.63
CA THR A 296 -6.37 -6.52 29.45
C THR A 296 -7.03 -6.71 30.82
N LYS A 297 -7.69 -7.86 31.03
CA LYS A 297 -8.41 -8.22 32.26
C LYS A 297 -8.00 -9.62 32.71
N ARG A 298 -8.43 -9.97 33.93
CA ARG A 298 -8.29 -11.34 34.43
C ARG A 298 -9.14 -12.31 33.60
N ILE A 299 -8.56 -13.46 33.25
CA ILE A 299 -9.21 -14.50 32.45
C ILE A 299 -9.83 -15.51 33.40
N THR A 300 -11.15 -15.75 33.29
CA THR A 300 -11.83 -16.77 34.10
C THR A 300 -11.97 -18.06 33.28
N LEU A 301 -11.46 -19.17 33.80
CA LEU A 301 -11.57 -20.51 33.23
C LEU A 301 -12.50 -21.34 34.08
N ASN A 302 -13.58 -21.85 33.48
CA ASN A 302 -14.51 -22.77 34.13
C ASN A 302 -14.28 -24.18 33.60
N LEU A 303 -13.97 -25.14 34.48
CA LEU A 303 -13.66 -26.52 34.09
C LEU A 303 -14.87 -27.48 34.16
N SER A 304 -16.06 -27.00 34.52
CA SER A 304 -17.24 -27.88 34.66
C SER A 304 -17.61 -28.58 33.35
N ARG A 305 -17.43 -27.92 32.20
CA ARG A 305 -17.71 -28.50 30.89
C ARG A 305 -16.59 -29.41 30.37
N LEU A 306 -15.39 -29.30 30.92
CA LEU A 306 -14.28 -30.20 30.58
C LEU A 306 -14.63 -31.64 30.95
N VAL A 307 -15.31 -31.86 32.09
CA VAL A 307 -15.75 -33.20 32.52
C VAL A 307 -16.57 -33.89 31.43
N ASN A 308 -17.55 -33.18 30.84
CA ASN A 308 -18.39 -33.75 29.80
C ASN A 308 -17.58 -34.13 28.55
N LYS A 309 -16.65 -33.25 28.13
CA LYS A 309 -15.78 -33.54 26.99
C LYS A 309 -14.84 -34.72 27.24
N LEU A 310 -14.35 -34.89 28.46
CA LEU A 310 -13.54 -36.05 28.83
C LEU A 310 -14.36 -37.34 28.80
N LEU A 311 -15.62 -37.31 29.24
CA LEU A 311 -16.52 -38.47 29.19
C LEU A 311 -16.95 -38.86 27.76
N GLU A 312 -16.80 -37.97 26.76
CA GLU A 312 -17.03 -38.28 25.35
C GLU A 312 -15.91 -39.16 24.74
N ILE A 313 -14.73 -39.22 25.38
CA ILE A 313 -13.61 -40.03 24.93
C ILE A 313 -13.95 -41.52 25.14
N LYS A 314 -13.92 -42.28 24.03
CA LYS A 314 -14.22 -43.70 24.05
C LYS A 314 -13.23 -44.45 24.95
N GLY A 315 -13.74 -45.14 25.97
CA GLY A 315 -12.95 -45.90 26.93
C GLY A 315 -12.81 -45.24 28.30
N ILE A 316 -13.32 -44.01 28.48
CA ILE A 316 -13.43 -43.37 29.80
C ILE A 316 -14.84 -43.62 30.35
N GLN A 317 -14.94 -44.23 31.53
CA GLN A 317 -16.20 -44.50 32.22
C GLN A 317 -16.56 -43.37 33.18
N ASN A 318 -15.61 -42.92 34.02
CA ASN A 318 -15.83 -41.89 35.02
C ASN A 318 -14.62 -40.92 35.12
N VAL A 319 -14.90 -39.69 35.55
CA VAL A 319 -13.87 -38.72 36.00
C VAL A 319 -14.03 -38.55 37.50
N ASN A 320 -13.16 -39.20 38.27
CA ASN A 320 -13.24 -39.28 39.74
C ASN A 320 -12.73 -38.02 40.43
N ARG A 321 -11.77 -37.32 39.81
CA ARG A 321 -11.18 -36.11 40.36
C ARG A 321 -10.83 -35.13 39.25
N LEU A 322 -11.21 -33.87 39.44
CA LEU A 322 -10.79 -32.74 38.64
C LEU A 322 -10.60 -31.54 39.56
N ARG A 323 -9.35 -31.16 39.81
CA ARG A 323 -8.98 -29.99 40.62
C ARG A 323 -7.58 -29.50 40.23
N LEU A 324 -7.22 -28.30 40.64
CA LEU A 324 -5.81 -27.88 40.59
C LEU A 324 -5.03 -28.45 41.78
N ASP A 325 -3.79 -28.85 41.53
CA ASP A 325 -2.82 -29.13 42.60
C ASP A 325 -2.42 -27.84 43.33
N ASP A 326 -2.15 -27.90 44.64
CA ASP A 326 -1.84 -26.70 45.44
C ASP A 326 -0.50 -26.01 45.06
N SER A 327 0.25 -26.58 44.11
CA SER A 327 1.50 -26.02 43.55
C SER A 327 1.33 -24.86 42.56
N PHE A 328 0.10 -24.47 42.18
CA PHE A 328 -0.09 -23.29 41.32
C PHE A 328 0.35 -21.99 42.01
N ASP A 329 0.77 -21.00 41.23
CA ASP A 329 1.14 -19.68 41.75
C ASP A 329 -0.10 -18.93 42.23
N LYS A 330 -0.27 -18.84 43.55
CA LYS A 330 -1.41 -18.20 44.22
C LYS A 330 -1.46 -16.68 44.03
N THR A 331 -0.40 -16.07 43.50
CA THR A 331 -0.38 -14.64 43.15
C THR A 331 -0.94 -14.38 41.74
N LEU A 332 -0.89 -15.39 40.87
CA LEU A 332 -1.32 -15.31 39.48
C LEU A 332 -2.68 -15.99 39.24
N ILE A 333 -2.95 -17.10 39.93
CA ILE A 333 -4.19 -17.86 39.82
C ILE A 333 -4.94 -17.80 41.16
N GLU A 334 -6.21 -17.39 41.09
CA GLU A 334 -7.11 -17.38 42.26
C GLU A 334 -8.38 -18.19 41.97
N PRO A 335 -8.88 -19.01 42.92
CA PRO A 335 -10.18 -19.65 42.77
C PRO A 335 -11.31 -18.62 42.86
N VAL A 336 -12.32 -18.75 42.00
CA VAL A 336 -13.48 -17.85 42.02
C VAL A 336 -14.34 -18.16 43.24
N LYS A 337 -14.64 -17.13 44.05
CA LYS A 337 -15.45 -17.30 45.26
C LYS A 337 -16.85 -17.82 44.92
N GLY A 338 -17.24 -18.94 45.54
CA GLY A 338 -18.57 -19.53 45.36
C GLY A 338 -18.69 -20.48 44.15
N ASP A 339 -17.62 -20.66 43.36
CA ASP A 339 -17.59 -21.64 42.26
C ASP A 339 -16.31 -22.49 42.34
N ALA A 340 -16.48 -23.76 42.73
CA ALA A 340 -15.37 -24.70 42.88
C ALA A 340 -14.73 -25.13 41.55
N TRP A 341 -15.34 -24.81 40.41
CA TRP A 341 -14.89 -25.21 39.07
C TRP A 341 -14.18 -24.08 38.31
N SER A 342 -14.12 -22.89 38.90
CA SER A 342 -13.61 -21.71 38.19
C SER A 342 -12.36 -21.13 38.84
N TRP A 343 -11.39 -20.81 38.00
CA TRP A 343 -10.17 -20.12 38.38
C TRP A 343 -9.99 -18.87 37.54
N SER A 344 -9.47 -17.81 38.17
CA SER A 344 -9.20 -16.54 37.53
C SER A 344 -7.69 -16.33 37.44
N ILE A 345 -7.20 -16.14 36.22
CA ILE A 345 -5.80 -15.90 35.88
C ILE A 345 -5.58 -14.39 35.74
N LYS A 346 -4.47 -13.88 36.28
CA LYS A 346 -4.09 -12.48 36.20
C LYS A 346 -3.99 -11.96 34.75
N GLU A 347 -4.31 -10.69 34.55
CA GLU A 347 -4.13 -10.00 33.27
C GLU A 347 -2.69 -10.14 32.72
N GLY A 348 -2.56 -10.28 31.39
CA GLY A 348 -1.27 -10.54 30.72
C GLY A 348 -0.75 -11.98 30.78
N TYR A 349 -1.41 -12.89 31.51
CA TYR A 349 -1.05 -14.31 31.59
C TYR A 349 -2.05 -15.21 30.88
N TYR A 350 -1.61 -16.39 30.43
CA TYR A 350 -2.47 -17.45 29.88
C TYR A 350 -2.16 -18.81 30.54
N PRO A 351 -3.14 -19.73 30.63
CA PRO A 351 -2.91 -21.03 31.24
C PRO A 351 -1.92 -21.85 30.40
N ARG A 352 -0.99 -22.56 31.04
CA ARG A 352 -0.17 -23.61 30.41
C ARG A 352 -0.37 -24.92 31.15
N LEU A 353 -1.13 -25.85 30.56
CA LEU A 353 -1.46 -27.12 31.21
C LEU A 353 -0.18 -27.94 31.43
N TRP A 354 -0.01 -28.48 32.65
CA TRP A 354 1.09 -29.39 32.99
C TRP A 354 2.52 -28.86 32.74
N GLY A 355 2.70 -27.55 32.58
CA GLY A 355 4.03 -26.92 32.48
C GLY A 355 4.75 -27.15 31.16
N LYS A 356 6.08 -26.93 31.13
CA LYS A 356 6.87 -26.91 29.88
C LYS A 356 6.85 -28.25 29.13
N ASP A 357 7.00 -29.36 29.85
CA ASP A 357 7.01 -30.71 29.29
C ASP A 357 5.82 -31.54 29.79
N PRO A 358 4.63 -31.38 29.17
CA PRO A 358 3.42 -32.02 29.66
C PRO A 358 3.46 -33.53 29.47
N LEU A 359 4.01 -34.03 28.36
CA LEU A 359 4.04 -35.46 28.06
C LEU A 359 4.91 -36.21 29.07
N HIS A 360 6.07 -35.65 29.42
CA HIS A 360 6.91 -36.22 30.46
C HIS A 360 6.18 -36.29 31.81
N LYS A 361 5.42 -35.24 32.19
CA LYS A 361 4.63 -35.27 33.43
C LYS A 361 3.52 -36.30 33.39
N LEU A 362 2.81 -36.43 32.26
CA LEU A 362 1.73 -37.41 32.11
C LEU A 362 2.21 -38.86 32.15
N ALA A 363 3.45 -39.12 31.71
CA ALA A 363 4.05 -40.46 31.76
C ALA A 363 4.52 -40.89 33.16
N GLN A 364 4.60 -39.96 34.13
CA GLN A 364 5.03 -40.29 35.49
C GLN A 364 3.94 -41.07 36.24
N HIS A 365 4.35 -42.08 37.01
CA HIS A 365 3.42 -42.90 37.81
C HIS A 365 2.64 -42.09 38.85
N ASP A 366 3.30 -41.13 39.51
CA ASP A 366 2.67 -40.18 40.44
C ASP A 366 2.37 -38.84 39.75
N GLY A 367 2.16 -38.89 38.43
CA GLY A 367 1.89 -37.74 37.58
C GLY A 367 0.50 -37.13 37.80
N PRO A 368 0.22 -36.01 37.13
CA PRO A 368 -1.02 -35.27 37.30
C PRO A 368 -2.25 -35.94 36.67
N LEU A 369 -2.06 -36.95 35.82
CA LEU A 369 -3.13 -37.77 35.24
C LEU A 369 -3.03 -39.20 35.78
N GLN A 370 -3.96 -39.57 36.64
CA GLN A 370 -4.09 -40.92 37.18
C GLN A 370 -5.17 -41.67 36.41
N VAL A 371 -4.79 -42.81 35.82
CA VAL A 371 -5.69 -43.64 35.02
C VAL A 371 -5.89 -44.97 35.72
N ILE A 372 -7.14 -45.26 36.10
CA ILE A 372 -7.53 -46.44 36.86
C ILE A 372 -8.25 -47.41 35.93
N ALA A 373 -7.76 -48.64 35.83
CA ALA A 373 -8.42 -49.74 35.12
C ALA A 373 -9.07 -50.73 36.11
N LYS A 374 -9.78 -51.72 35.56
CA LYS A 374 -10.53 -52.74 36.30
C LYS A 374 -9.76 -53.30 37.50
N GLY A 375 -10.42 -53.28 38.67
CA GLY A 375 -9.86 -53.76 39.94
C GLY A 375 -9.05 -52.72 40.72
N GLY A 376 -9.10 -51.44 40.32
CA GLY A 376 -8.37 -50.36 40.99
C GLY A 376 -6.88 -50.31 40.60
N ILE A 377 -6.53 -50.86 39.45
CA ILE A 377 -5.15 -50.95 38.98
C ILE A 377 -4.78 -49.62 38.31
N SER A 378 -3.78 -48.92 38.85
CA SER A 378 -3.20 -47.74 38.19
C SER A 378 -2.43 -48.17 36.95
N VAL A 379 -2.69 -47.52 35.82
CA VAL A 379 -2.02 -47.79 34.54
C VAL A 379 -1.18 -46.58 34.15
N THR A 380 0.05 -46.86 33.70
CA THR A 380 1.01 -45.86 33.24
C THR A 380 1.49 -46.19 31.83
N VAL A 381 1.90 -45.18 31.08
CA VAL A 381 2.40 -45.29 29.71
C VAL A 381 3.72 -44.55 29.57
N ASP A 382 4.56 -44.97 28.60
CA ASP A 382 5.79 -44.26 28.28
C ASP A 382 5.50 -42.97 27.49
N GLU A 383 6.34 -41.95 27.65
CA GLU A 383 6.22 -40.68 26.96
C GLU A 383 6.15 -40.84 25.43
N ASN A 384 6.96 -41.74 24.86
CA ASN A 384 6.97 -41.98 23.42
C ASN A 384 5.70 -42.67 22.95
N GLN A 385 5.06 -43.47 23.80
CA GLN A 385 3.78 -44.11 23.45
C GLN A 385 2.66 -43.07 23.37
N ILE A 386 2.63 -42.11 24.30
CA ILE A 386 1.69 -40.97 24.22
C ILE A 386 2.00 -40.16 22.96
N ARG A 387 3.26 -39.79 22.76
CA ARG A 387 3.69 -38.96 21.62
C ARG A 387 3.32 -39.58 20.27
N ASN A 388 3.52 -40.88 20.11
CA ASN A 388 3.18 -41.61 18.89
C ASN A 388 1.66 -41.77 18.69
N SER A 389 0.86 -41.58 19.74
CA SER A 389 -0.60 -41.67 19.71
C SER A 389 -1.27 -40.30 19.56
N LEU A 390 -0.51 -39.20 19.63
CA LEU A 390 -1.04 -37.85 19.37
C LEU A 390 -1.48 -37.73 17.90
N PRO A 391 -2.55 -36.97 17.63
CA PRO A 391 -3.01 -36.75 16.26
C PRO A 391 -1.94 -36.01 15.46
N ASN A 392 -1.48 -36.61 14.37
CA ASN A 392 -0.59 -35.95 13.41
C ASN A 392 -1.43 -35.30 12.31
N LEU A 393 -1.72 -34.01 12.46
CA LEU A 393 -2.47 -33.25 11.47
C LEU A 393 -1.49 -32.69 10.40
N PRO A 394 -1.63 -33.08 9.13
CA PRO A 394 -0.78 -32.52 8.08
C PRO A 394 -1.10 -31.03 7.89
N LEU A 395 -0.06 -30.22 7.69
CA LEU A 395 -0.22 -28.81 7.34
C LEU A 395 -1.03 -28.70 6.04
N ILE A 396 -2.14 -27.96 6.10
CA ILE A 396 -2.95 -27.65 4.92
C ILE A 396 -2.26 -26.50 4.21
N GLN A 397 -2.11 -26.59 2.89
CA GLN A 397 -1.66 -25.47 2.06
C GLN A 397 -2.70 -25.20 0.99
N ASN A 398 -3.26 -23.99 1.00
CA ASN A 398 -4.19 -23.52 -0.01
C ASN A 398 -3.40 -23.14 -1.27
N LYS A 399 -3.71 -23.81 -2.38
CA LYS A 399 -3.16 -23.43 -3.68
C LYS A 399 -4.04 -22.40 -4.35
N PRO A 400 -3.48 -21.49 -5.18
CA PRO A 400 -4.28 -20.62 -6.03
C PRO A 400 -5.30 -21.41 -6.85
N VAL A 401 -6.55 -20.96 -6.82
CA VAL A 401 -7.65 -21.55 -7.60
C VAL A 401 -7.65 -20.92 -8.99
N VAL A 402 -7.40 -21.75 -10.01
CA VAL A 402 -7.37 -21.35 -11.43
C VAL A 402 -8.32 -22.20 -12.26
N LEU A 403 -8.84 -21.62 -13.33
CA LEU A 403 -9.60 -22.34 -14.34
C LEU A 403 -8.64 -22.78 -15.45
N ALA A 404 -8.25 -24.06 -15.44
CA ALA A 404 -7.22 -24.60 -16.34
C ALA A 404 -7.53 -24.35 -17.83
N TYR A 405 -6.47 -24.20 -18.62
CA TYR A 405 -6.59 -24.15 -20.08
C TYR A 405 -7.29 -25.40 -20.62
N SER A 406 -8.07 -25.20 -21.69
CA SER A 406 -8.72 -26.28 -22.44
C SER A 406 -7.90 -26.63 -23.68
N ARG A 407 -8.55 -27.25 -24.68
CA ARG A 407 -7.94 -27.51 -25.97
C ARG A 407 -7.88 -26.23 -26.81
N HIS A 408 -6.67 -25.75 -27.12
CA HIS A 408 -6.48 -24.72 -28.13
C HIS A 408 -6.99 -25.18 -29.51
N ARG A 409 -7.71 -24.30 -30.21
CA ARG A 409 -8.20 -24.50 -31.58
C ARG A 409 -7.70 -23.38 -32.49
N ASP A 410 -7.09 -23.76 -33.61
CA ASP A 410 -6.62 -22.81 -34.63
C ASP A 410 -7.80 -22.26 -35.44
N VAL A 411 -8.40 -21.19 -34.92
CA VAL A 411 -9.57 -20.51 -35.52
C VAL A 411 -9.19 -19.32 -36.40
N SER A 412 -7.91 -18.92 -36.44
CA SER A 412 -7.41 -17.83 -37.31
C SER A 412 -7.18 -18.29 -38.75
N ARG A 413 -6.91 -19.59 -38.94
CA ARG A 413 -6.58 -20.15 -40.25
C ARG A 413 -7.71 -19.92 -41.26
N TYR A 414 -7.44 -19.09 -42.26
CA TYR A 414 -8.39 -18.77 -43.33
C TYR A 414 -8.07 -19.57 -44.60
N TYR A 415 -9.12 -20.07 -45.24
CA TYR A 415 -9.06 -20.73 -46.55
C TYR A 415 -9.83 -19.87 -47.55
N PRO A 416 -9.20 -19.35 -48.62
CA PRO A 416 -9.84 -18.45 -49.55
C PRO A 416 -11.07 -19.07 -50.22
N VAL A 417 -12.14 -18.27 -50.37
CA VAL A 417 -13.33 -18.70 -51.13
C VAL A 417 -12.97 -18.89 -52.62
N SER A 418 -12.00 -18.13 -53.10
CA SER A 418 -11.40 -18.27 -54.44
C SER A 418 -10.87 -19.68 -54.72
N ASP A 419 -10.50 -20.45 -53.68
CA ASP A 419 -10.04 -21.85 -53.84
C ASP A 419 -11.21 -22.84 -53.96
N THR A 420 -12.40 -22.50 -53.47
CA THR A 420 -13.60 -23.37 -53.53
C THR A 420 -14.39 -23.20 -54.82
N LEU A 421 -14.20 -22.07 -55.52
CA LEU A 421 -14.86 -21.80 -56.79
C LEU A 421 -14.39 -22.75 -57.92
N PRO A 422 -15.28 -23.13 -58.86
CA PRO A 422 -14.95 -23.98 -59.99
C PRO A 422 -13.68 -23.58 -60.74
N ALA A 423 -12.84 -24.56 -61.07
CA ALA A 423 -11.56 -24.36 -61.74
C ALA A 423 -11.66 -23.66 -63.12
N CYS A 424 -12.84 -23.66 -63.75
CA CYS A 424 -13.08 -22.95 -65.01
C CYS A 424 -13.04 -21.42 -64.86
N TYR A 425 -13.16 -20.87 -63.65
CA TYR A 425 -12.95 -19.44 -63.38
C TYR A 425 -11.48 -19.03 -63.39
N GLY A 426 -10.56 -20.00 -63.25
CA GLY A 426 -9.11 -19.77 -63.38
C GLY A 426 -8.44 -19.11 -62.17
N LEU A 427 -9.15 -18.93 -61.04
CA LEU A 427 -8.61 -18.28 -59.83
C LEU A 427 -7.44 -19.05 -59.20
N GLN A 428 -7.32 -20.34 -59.50
CA GLN A 428 -6.21 -21.18 -59.02
C GLN A 428 -5.02 -21.21 -60.00
N GLN A 429 -5.11 -20.52 -61.14
CA GLN A 429 -4.07 -20.51 -62.18
C GLN A 429 -3.20 -19.23 -62.07
N PRO A 430 -1.86 -19.32 -62.22
CA PRO A 430 -1.02 -18.13 -62.27
C PRO A 430 -1.45 -17.17 -63.37
N LEU A 431 -1.54 -15.88 -63.05
CA LEU A 431 -1.87 -14.82 -64.02
C LEU A 431 -0.96 -14.83 -65.26
N SER A 432 0.30 -15.22 -65.10
CA SER A 432 1.29 -15.34 -66.18
C SER A 432 0.99 -16.47 -67.17
N GLU A 433 0.16 -17.44 -66.79
CA GLU A 433 -0.17 -18.63 -67.59
C GLU A 433 -1.53 -18.49 -68.29
N SER A 434 -2.30 -17.43 -68.00
CA SER A 434 -3.63 -17.20 -68.58
C SER A 434 -3.59 -16.33 -69.84
N GLU A 435 -4.18 -16.81 -70.93
CA GLU A 435 -4.41 -16.01 -72.15
C GLU A 435 -5.40 -14.84 -71.92
N HIS A 436 -6.07 -14.80 -70.76
CA HIS A 436 -7.04 -13.79 -70.36
C HIS A 436 -6.67 -13.08 -69.04
N ALA A 437 -5.37 -12.86 -68.83
CA ALA A 437 -4.83 -12.29 -67.59
C ALA A 437 -5.57 -11.03 -67.07
N GLN A 438 -6.00 -10.11 -67.95
CA GLN A 438 -6.72 -8.91 -67.52
C GLN A 438 -8.11 -9.22 -66.93
N ARG A 439 -8.86 -10.14 -67.53
CA ARG A 439 -10.17 -10.57 -67.01
C ARG A 439 -10.01 -11.30 -65.69
N LEU A 440 -9.01 -12.19 -65.61
CA LEU A 440 -8.71 -12.96 -64.41
C LEU A 440 -8.29 -12.01 -63.26
N LEU A 441 -7.45 -11.01 -63.54
CA LEU A 441 -7.07 -9.99 -62.57
C LEU A 441 -8.27 -9.20 -62.04
N SER A 442 -9.20 -8.79 -62.91
CA SER A 442 -10.43 -8.13 -62.48
C SER A 442 -11.32 -9.02 -61.60
N LEU A 443 -11.34 -10.33 -61.86
CA LEU A 443 -12.09 -11.27 -61.02
C LEU A 443 -11.44 -11.46 -59.64
N HIS A 444 -10.12 -11.61 -59.57
CA HIS A 444 -9.40 -11.59 -58.29
C HIS A 444 -9.68 -10.31 -57.50
N GLN A 445 -9.64 -9.15 -58.17
CA GLN A 445 -9.95 -7.85 -57.55
C GLN A 445 -11.39 -7.76 -57.04
N PHE A 446 -12.35 -8.38 -57.74
CA PHE A 446 -13.74 -8.45 -57.30
C PHE A 446 -13.91 -9.30 -56.02
N MET A 447 -13.19 -10.42 -55.92
CA MET A 447 -13.28 -11.30 -54.74
C MET A 447 -12.62 -10.71 -53.49
N LEU A 448 -11.54 -9.93 -53.66
CA LEU A 448 -10.71 -9.45 -52.56
C LEU A 448 -11.46 -8.79 -51.38
N PRO A 449 -12.42 -7.87 -51.57
CA PRO A 449 -13.14 -7.25 -50.45
C PRO A 449 -13.92 -8.27 -49.62
N PHE A 450 -14.53 -9.26 -50.27
CA PHE A 450 -15.30 -10.31 -49.58
C PHE A 450 -14.38 -11.29 -48.84
N GLU A 451 -13.25 -11.66 -49.46
CA GLU A 451 -12.20 -12.46 -48.83
C GLU A 451 -11.65 -11.76 -47.59
N GLN A 452 -11.43 -10.44 -47.68
CA GLN A 452 -10.93 -9.64 -46.57
C GLN A 452 -11.91 -9.61 -45.40
N LEU A 453 -13.22 -9.45 -45.64
CA LEU A 453 -14.23 -9.46 -44.57
C LEU A 453 -14.26 -10.80 -43.81
N LEU A 454 -14.18 -11.92 -44.54
CA LEU A 454 -14.14 -13.26 -43.94
C LEU A 454 -12.83 -13.50 -43.17
N ALA A 455 -11.68 -13.09 -43.72
CA ALA A 455 -10.39 -13.23 -43.06
C ALA A 455 -10.29 -12.37 -41.78
N CYS A 456 -10.78 -11.13 -41.81
CA CYS A 456 -10.91 -10.29 -40.61
C CYS A 456 -11.76 -10.98 -39.54
N GLY A 457 -12.89 -11.59 -39.93
CA GLY A 457 -13.73 -12.36 -39.01
C GLY A 457 -12.99 -13.54 -38.36
N CYS A 458 -12.23 -14.32 -39.12
CA CYS A 458 -11.42 -15.42 -38.59
C CYS A 458 -10.39 -14.94 -37.56
N GLN A 459 -9.67 -13.86 -37.86
CA GLN A 459 -8.72 -13.28 -36.91
C GLN A 459 -9.44 -12.70 -35.68
N GLN A 460 -10.59 -12.07 -35.85
CA GLN A 460 -11.37 -11.52 -34.73
C GLN A 460 -11.69 -12.58 -33.67
N ILE A 461 -12.07 -13.79 -34.10
CA ILE A 461 -12.34 -14.91 -33.18
C ILE A 461 -11.03 -15.36 -32.52
N ALA A 462 -9.93 -15.41 -33.27
CA ALA A 462 -8.63 -15.80 -32.72
C ALA A 462 -8.08 -14.77 -31.73
N MET A 463 -8.47 -13.50 -31.86
CA MET A 463 -8.14 -12.42 -30.94
C MET A 463 -8.98 -12.47 -29.66
N LEU A 464 -10.04 -13.29 -29.57
CA LEU A 464 -10.95 -13.31 -28.42
C LEU A 464 -10.26 -13.49 -27.05
N PRO A 465 -9.26 -14.39 -26.87
CA PRO A 465 -8.48 -14.48 -25.63
C PRO A 465 -7.81 -13.15 -25.27
N GLN A 466 -7.30 -12.42 -26.25
CA GLN A 466 -6.63 -11.12 -26.06
C GLN A 466 -7.65 -9.99 -25.84
N LEU A 467 -8.77 -10.00 -26.58
CA LEU A 467 -9.86 -9.02 -26.50
C LEU A 467 -10.66 -9.10 -25.20
N LEU A 468 -10.68 -10.24 -24.52
CA LEU A 468 -11.35 -10.40 -23.23
C LEU A 468 -10.38 -10.64 -22.07
N ALA A 469 -9.06 -10.55 -22.30
CA ALA A 469 -8.06 -10.62 -21.25
C ALA A 469 -8.23 -9.45 -20.26
N PHE A 470 -8.03 -9.71 -18.98
CA PHE A 470 -7.93 -8.64 -17.98
C PHE A 470 -6.57 -7.94 -18.01
N LYS A 471 -5.49 -8.67 -18.36
CA LYS A 471 -4.14 -8.12 -18.55
C LYS A 471 -3.97 -7.62 -19.99
N ARG A 472 -4.71 -6.59 -20.37
CA ARG A 472 -4.72 -6.00 -21.72
C ARG A 472 -3.44 -5.24 -22.03
N LYS A 473 -3.04 -5.24 -23.30
CA LYS A 473 -1.94 -4.42 -23.85
C LYS A 473 -2.28 -4.01 -25.28
N GLY A 474 -1.87 -2.81 -25.68
CA GLY A 474 -2.06 -2.33 -27.04
C GLY A 474 -3.47 -1.77 -27.30
N TYR A 475 -3.84 -1.64 -28.57
CA TYR A 475 -5.11 -1.04 -29.00
C TYR A 475 -5.58 -1.63 -30.33
N GLU A 476 -5.09 -2.83 -30.64
CA GLU A 476 -5.51 -3.62 -31.79
C GLU A 476 -6.78 -4.39 -31.39
N VAL A 477 -7.92 -3.99 -31.94
CA VAL A 477 -9.24 -4.52 -31.53
C VAL A 477 -9.99 -5.19 -32.68
N TRP A 478 -9.60 -4.91 -33.94
CA TRP A 478 -10.17 -5.57 -35.12
C TRP A 478 -9.13 -6.41 -35.84
N GLY A 479 -9.56 -7.49 -36.50
CA GLY A 479 -8.68 -8.26 -37.38
C GLY A 479 -8.22 -7.47 -38.61
N ASP A 480 -6.93 -7.53 -38.93
CA ASP A 480 -6.26 -6.97 -40.11
C ASP A 480 -5.61 -8.02 -41.03
N GLN A 481 -5.95 -9.31 -40.85
CA GLN A 481 -5.30 -10.45 -41.48
C GLN A 481 -5.45 -10.38 -43.00
N TRP A 482 -4.33 -10.46 -43.69
CA TRP A 482 -4.33 -10.62 -45.13
C TRP A 482 -4.87 -12.02 -45.50
N PRO A 483 -5.90 -12.14 -46.34
CA PRO A 483 -6.58 -13.41 -46.62
C PRO A 483 -5.67 -14.45 -47.29
N PHE A 484 -4.61 -14.02 -47.97
CA PHE A 484 -3.82 -14.90 -48.82
C PHE A 484 -2.46 -15.26 -48.21
N LYS A 485 -2.09 -16.54 -48.32
CA LYS A 485 -0.76 -17.00 -47.94
C LYS A 485 0.30 -16.35 -48.85
N PRO A 486 1.44 -15.89 -48.31
CA PRO A 486 2.53 -15.32 -49.10
C PRO A 486 2.96 -16.24 -50.26
N GLY A 487 3.00 -15.68 -51.47
CA GLY A 487 3.40 -16.39 -52.68
C GLY A 487 2.34 -17.33 -53.29
N SER A 488 1.12 -17.38 -52.73
CA SER A 488 -0.03 -18.04 -53.38
C SER A 488 -0.43 -17.32 -54.68
N VAL A 489 -1.20 -17.98 -55.54
CA VAL A 489 -1.71 -17.39 -56.79
C VAL A 489 -2.52 -16.12 -56.49
N ASN A 490 -3.41 -16.19 -55.50
CA ASN A 490 -4.21 -15.06 -55.05
C ASN A 490 -3.33 -13.91 -54.51
N ASP A 491 -2.34 -14.19 -53.65
CA ASP A 491 -1.42 -13.16 -53.14
C ASP A 491 -0.64 -12.44 -54.27
N ASN A 492 -0.17 -13.21 -55.26
CA ASN A 492 0.54 -12.66 -56.41
C ASN A 492 -0.34 -11.74 -57.28
N ALA A 493 -1.66 -11.99 -57.36
CA ALA A 493 -2.59 -11.14 -58.10
C ALA A 493 -2.76 -9.73 -57.50
N HIS A 494 -2.47 -9.58 -56.21
CA HIS A 494 -2.65 -8.33 -55.46
C HIS A 494 -1.33 -7.69 -55.03
N LYS A 495 -0.19 -8.27 -55.41
CA LYS A 495 1.16 -7.92 -54.91
C LYS A 495 1.49 -6.42 -55.01
N ASP A 496 1.06 -5.77 -56.08
CA ASP A 496 1.43 -4.38 -56.37
C ASP A 496 0.83 -3.38 -55.36
N TYR A 497 -0.33 -3.68 -54.77
CA TYR A 497 -1.04 -2.80 -53.84
C TYR A 497 -1.30 -3.43 -52.47
N ALA A 498 -0.99 -4.72 -52.28
CA ALA A 498 -1.09 -5.40 -50.99
C ALA A 498 -0.37 -4.65 -49.84
N PRO A 499 0.84 -4.06 -50.03
CA PRO A 499 1.48 -3.29 -48.96
C PRO A 499 0.63 -2.09 -48.47
N ALA A 500 0.03 -1.34 -49.40
CA ALA A 500 -0.80 -0.19 -49.07
C ALA A 500 -2.09 -0.59 -48.36
N LEU A 501 -2.74 -1.68 -48.80
CA LEU A 501 -3.94 -2.21 -48.15
C LEU A 501 -3.62 -2.76 -46.75
N LYS A 502 -2.50 -3.48 -46.57
CA LYS A 502 -2.07 -3.95 -45.24
C LYS A 502 -1.83 -2.79 -44.27
N THR A 503 -1.25 -1.68 -44.74
CA THR A 503 -1.11 -0.46 -43.92
C THR A 503 -2.46 0.13 -43.53
N LEU A 504 -3.42 0.21 -44.47
CA LEU A 504 -4.76 0.73 -44.19
C LEU A 504 -5.53 -0.18 -43.20
N LEU A 505 -5.49 -1.51 -43.40
CA LEU A 505 -6.11 -2.48 -42.50
C LEU A 505 -5.56 -2.35 -41.09
N LYS A 506 -4.23 -2.25 -40.95
CA LYS A 506 -3.60 -2.06 -39.65
C LYS A 506 -4.00 -0.74 -38.98
N GLN A 507 -4.24 0.33 -39.74
CA GLN A 507 -4.75 1.59 -39.17
C GLN A 507 -6.19 1.44 -38.65
N ILE A 508 -7.03 0.70 -39.36
CA ILE A 508 -8.44 0.46 -38.96
C ILE A 508 -8.50 -0.50 -37.76
N ALA A 509 -7.65 -1.52 -37.72
CA ALA A 509 -7.57 -2.47 -36.62
C ALA A 509 -7.20 -1.84 -35.28
N ASN A 510 -6.45 -0.74 -35.34
CA ASN A 510 -6.02 0.01 -34.19
C ASN A 510 -7.04 1.09 -33.82
N ASP A 511 -7.91 0.78 -32.85
CA ASP A 511 -8.98 1.68 -32.39
C ASP A 511 -8.92 1.84 -30.86
N SER A 512 -8.35 2.97 -30.43
CA SER A 512 -8.17 3.26 -29.00
C SER A 512 -9.49 3.58 -28.29
N ASP A 513 -10.51 4.08 -28.99
CA ASP A 513 -11.78 4.42 -28.35
C ASP A 513 -12.55 3.13 -28.04
N HIS A 514 -12.62 2.20 -29.00
CA HIS A 514 -13.24 0.90 -28.78
C HIS A 514 -12.47 0.07 -27.73
N GLU A 515 -11.14 0.15 -27.73
CA GLU A 515 -10.31 -0.46 -26.69
C GLU A 515 -10.69 0.02 -25.27
N LEU A 516 -10.91 1.33 -25.10
CA LEU A 516 -11.32 1.90 -23.83
C LEU A 516 -12.75 1.50 -23.44
N ASP A 517 -13.64 1.26 -24.41
CA ASP A 517 -14.98 0.74 -24.15
C ASP A 517 -14.95 -0.72 -23.67
N ILE A 518 -14.07 -1.56 -24.25
CA ILE A 518 -13.82 -2.92 -23.77
C ILE A 518 -13.28 -2.89 -22.34
N VAL A 519 -12.27 -2.05 -22.07
CA VAL A 519 -11.73 -1.87 -20.70
C VAL A 519 -12.84 -1.47 -19.73
N ASN A 520 -13.70 -0.52 -20.11
CA ASN A 520 -14.81 -0.10 -19.27
C ASN A 520 -15.81 -1.23 -18.98
N TYR A 521 -16.14 -2.03 -19.99
CA TYR A 521 -16.99 -3.21 -19.83
C TYR A 521 -16.38 -4.22 -18.85
N LEU A 522 -15.08 -4.52 -18.99
CA LEU A 522 -14.39 -5.47 -18.12
C LEU A 522 -14.21 -4.95 -16.68
N LEU A 523 -13.98 -3.65 -16.50
CA LEU A 523 -14.00 -3.02 -15.16
C LEU A 523 -15.37 -3.15 -14.47
N GLY A 524 -16.44 -3.22 -15.27
CA GLY A 524 -17.82 -3.42 -14.79
C GLY A 524 -18.00 -4.73 -14.00
N TYR A 525 -17.21 -5.77 -14.27
CA TYR A 525 -17.26 -7.02 -13.49
C TYR A 525 -16.85 -6.82 -12.03
N PHE A 526 -16.05 -5.79 -11.74
CA PHE A 526 -15.59 -5.44 -10.41
C PHE A 526 -16.38 -4.28 -9.80
N GLY A 527 -17.52 -3.91 -10.41
CA GLY A 527 -18.37 -2.80 -9.95
C GLY A 527 -17.73 -1.42 -10.13
N THR A 528 -16.81 -1.28 -11.07
CA THR A 528 -16.09 -0.03 -11.35
C THR A 528 -16.21 0.36 -12.83
N GLU A 529 -15.88 1.61 -13.13
CA GLU A 529 -15.91 2.17 -14.49
C GLU A 529 -14.58 2.87 -14.78
N ARG A 530 -14.25 3.01 -16.06
CA ARG A 530 -13.07 3.77 -16.49
C ARG A 530 -13.22 5.25 -16.13
N ALA A 531 -12.09 5.94 -16.01
CA ALA A 531 -12.11 7.39 -15.79
C ALA A 531 -12.74 8.16 -16.98
N PRO A 532 -13.38 9.30 -16.71
CA PRO A 532 -13.64 10.29 -17.75
C PRO A 532 -12.32 10.89 -18.23
N ARG A 533 -12.29 11.30 -19.50
CA ARG A 533 -11.10 11.93 -20.10
C ARG A 533 -11.09 13.43 -19.83
N THR A 534 -10.83 13.80 -18.57
CA THR A 534 -10.94 15.17 -18.08
C THR A 534 -9.68 16.01 -18.34
N PHE A 535 -8.49 15.40 -18.23
CA PHE A 535 -7.20 16.07 -18.42
C PHE A 535 -6.71 15.99 -19.86
N THR A 536 -5.80 16.88 -20.24
CA THR A 536 -5.15 16.92 -21.58
C THR A 536 -4.03 15.89 -21.73
N THR A 537 -4.15 14.72 -21.09
CA THR A 537 -3.13 13.66 -21.16
C THR A 537 -3.12 13.00 -22.55
N PRO A 538 -1.94 12.60 -23.06
CA PRO A 538 -1.84 11.82 -24.28
C PRO A 538 -2.72 10.56 -24.21
N ILE A 539 -3.33 10.17 -25.34
CA ILE A 539 -4.23 9.01 -25.37
C ILE A 539 -3.54 7.71 -24.94
N GLU A 540 -2.26 7.58 -25.28
CA GLU A 540 -1.45 6.42 -24.96
C GLU A 540 -1.27 6.29 -23.43
N ASP A 541 -0.87 7.37 -22.75
CA ASP A 541 -0.72 7.38 -21.29
C ASP A 541 -2.06 7.12 -20.59
N PHE A 542 -3.15 7.75 -21.05
CA PHE A 542 -4.48 7.50 -20.50
C PHE A 542 -4.90 6.03 -20.64
N ARG A 543 -4.70 5.45 -21.83
CA ARG A 543 -5.03 4.04 -22.09
C ARG A 543 -4.19 3.11 -21.23
N ASP A 544 -2.89 3.33 -21.13
CA ASP A 544 -1.98 2.50 -20.33
C ASP A 544 -2.37 2.54 -18.84
N VAL A 545 -2.82 3.70 -18.33
CA VAL A 545 -3.39 3.83 -16.98
C VAL A 545 -4.65 2.98 -16.82
N GLN A 546 -5.60 3.06 -17.75
CA GLN A 546 -6.86 2.30 -17.64
C GLN A 546 -6.65 0.78 -17.82
N GLN A 547 -5.73 0.37 -18.70
CA GLN A 547 -5.34 -1.03 -18.86
C GLN A 547 -4.62 -1.56 -17.61
N GLY A 548 -3.70 -0.77 -17.04
CA GLY A 548 -3.03 -1.09 -15.78
C GLY A 548 -4.01 -1.19 -14.60
N TYR A 549 -5.04 -0.33 -14.58
CA TYR A 549 -6.10 -0.37 -13.58
C TYR A 549 -6.89 -1.68 -13.65
N LEU A 550 -7.32 -2.09 -14.85
CA LEU A 550 -8.01 -3.36 -15.06
C LEU A 550 -7.12 -4.56 -14.67
N ALA A 551 -5.87 -4.56 -15.11
CA ALA A 551 -4.93 -5.65 -14.90
C ALA A 551 -4.61 -5.91 -13.41
N GLN A 552 -4.64 -4.86 -12.58
CA GLN A 552 -4.31 -4.94 -11.15
C GLN A 552 -5.55 -4.89 -10.24
N GLN A 553 -6.77 -4.94 -10.79
CA GLN A 553 -7.98 -4.64 -10.02
C GLN A 553 -8.19 -5.49 -8.74
N PRO A 554 -7.98 -6.83 -8.76
CA PRO A 554 -8.11 -7.64 -7.55
C PRO A 554 -7.11 -7.23 -6.46
N THR A 555 -5.84 -7.00 -6.82
CA THR A 555 -4.80 -6.62 -5.85
C THR A 555 -4.99 -5.20 -5.31
N LEU A 556 -5.47 -4.28 -6.15
CA LEU A 556 -5.80 -2.91 -5.75
C LEU A 556 -6.92 -2.87 -4.70
N THR A 557 -7.91 -3.74 -4.85
CA THR A 557 -9.06 -3.82 -3.94
C THR A 557 -8.75 -4.62 -2.68
N TYR A 558 -7.93 -5.66 -2.76
CA TYR A 558 -7.43 -6.41 -1.59
C TYR A 558 -6.64 -5.49 -0.64
N HIS A 559 -5.73 -4.67 -1.17
CA HIS A 559 -4.90 -3.74 -0.39
C HIS A 559 -5.47 -2.32 -0.26
N ARG A 560 -6.81 -2.17 -0.27
CA ARG A 560 -7.47 -0.85 -0.32
C ARG A 560 -7.04 0.12 0.79
N ALA A 561 -6.92 -0.37 2.02
CA ALA A 561 -6.55 0.43 3.20
C ALA A 561 -5.07 0.30 3.57
N ASN A 562 -4.35 -0.62 2.94
CA ASN A 562 -2.95 -0.92 3.23
C ASN A 562 -2.04 0.14 2.59
N ILE A 563 -1.11 0.67 3.38
CA ILE A 563 -0.14 1.64 2.90
C ILE A 563 1.27 1.18 3.25
N ARG A 564 2.07 0.91 2.22
CA ARG A 564 3.47 0.54 2.39
C ARG A 564 4.38 1.74 2.16
N ILE A 565 5.48 1.75 2.89
CA ILE A 565 6.51 2.79 2.84
C ILE A 565 7.62 2.49 1.82
N ASP A 566 7.59 1.34 1.17
CA ASP A 566 8.61 0.91 0.20
C ASP A 566 8.08 0.86 -1.23
N GLN A 567 6.77 1.02 -1.43
CA GLN A 567 6.11 0.88 -2.73
C GLN A 567 4.99 1.90 -2.92
N VAL A 568 4.63 2.13 -4.18
CA VAL A 568 3.42 2.91 -4.53
C VAL A 568 2.19 2.18 -4.01
N SER A 569 1.44 2.84 -3.12
CA SER A 569 0.25 2.25 -2.49
C SER A 569 -0.88 1.96 -3.50
N SER A 570 -1.65 0.90 -3.23
CA SER A 570 -2.85 0.58 -4.02
C SER A 570 -3.86 1.72 -4.04
N LEU A 571 -4.00 2.45 -2.92
CA LEU A 571 -4.83 3.65 -2.85
C LEU A 571 -4.38 4.73 -3.84
N GLN A 572 -3.07 5.00 -3.92
CA GLN A 572 -2.52 5.98 -4.86
C GLN A 572 -2.80 5.57 -6.31
N LYS A 573 -2.61 4.28 -6.65
CA LYS A 573 -2.94 3.76 -7.99
C LYS A 573 -4.43 3.90 -8.31
N ARG A 574 -5.33 3.56 -7.37
CA ARG A 574 -6.78 3.70 -7.58
C ARG A 574 -7.21 5.15 -7.80
N ILE A 575 -6.72 6.09 -6.99
CA ILE A 575 -6.95 7.52 -7.19
C ILE A 575 -6.48 7.96 -8.59
N ALA A 576 -5.27 7.56 -8.97
CA ALA A 576 -4.69 7.88 -10.28
C ALA A 576 -5.52 7.31 -11.44
N ALA A 577 -5.98 6.06 -11.31
CA ALA A 577 -6.85 5.41 -12.28
C ALA A 577 -8.19 6.14 -12.43
N ARG A 578 -8.84 6.53 -11.33
CA ARG A 578 -10.13 7.25 -11.34
C ARG A 578 -9.98 8.67 -11.90
N MET A 579 -8.82 9.29 -11.72
CA MET A 579 -8.49 10.58 -12.31
C MET A 579 -8.04 10.46 -13.79
N GLY A 580 -7.64 9.27 -14.24
CA GLY A 580 -7.14 9.04 -15.61
C GLY A 580 -5.73 9.58 -15.86
N LEU A 581 -4.85 9.54 -14.86
CA LEU A 581 -3.49 10.09 -14.95
C LEU A 581 -2.44 9.15 -14.35
N GLY A 582 -1.20 9.24 -14.85
CA GLY A 582 -0.04 8.66 -14.19
C GLY A 582 0.35 7.25 -14.62
N GLY A 583 0.67 7.04 -15.89
CA GLY A 583 1.15 5.73 -16.37
C GLY A 583 2.37 5.20 -15.61
N GLU A 584 3.22 6.08 -15.07
CA GLU A 584 4.36 5.72 -14.23
C GLU A 584 3.96 4.87 -13.02
N LEU A 585 2.81 5.15 -12.38
CA LEU A 585 2.34 4.44 -11.19
C LEU A 585 2.00 2.96 -11.46
N PHE A 586 1.70 2.60 -12.71
CA PHE A 586 1.28 1.25 -13.10
C PHE A 586 2.42 0.40 -13.67
N LYS A 587 3.62 0.97 -13.80
CA LYS A 587 4.83 0.23 -14.14
C LYS A 587 5.22 -0.73 -13.01
N LEU A 588 5.95 -1.79 -13.37
CA LEU A 588 6.45 -2.76 -12.41
C LEU A 588 7.41 -2.13 -11.40
N GLU A 589 8.27 -1.24 -11.88
CA GLU A 589 9.23 -0.46 -11.08
C GLU A 589 9.01 1.04 -11.35
N PRO A 590 8.15 1.72 -10.56
CA PRO A 590 7.85 3.12 -10.76
C PRO A 590 8.99 4.02 -10.29
N ASP A 591 9.34 5.03 -11.09
CA ASP A 591 10.22 6.12 -10.65
C ASP A 591 9.46 7.07 -9.71
N LEU A 592 9.70 6.91 -8.40
CA LEU A 592 9.04 7.71 -7.36
C LEU A 592 9.28 9.22 -7.51
N SER A 593 10.30 9.67 -8.24
CA SER A 593 10.53 11.11 -8.47
C SER A 593 9.59 11.73 -9.53
N LYS A 594 8.89 10.89 -10.30
CA LYS A 594 8.07 11.31 -11.46
C LYS A 594 6.59 10.95 -11.31
N LEU A 595 6.13 10.72 -10.09
CA LEU A 595 4.72 10.42 -9.84
C LEU A 595 3.86 11.64 -10.19
N PRO A 596 2.61 11.44 -10.66
CA PRO A 596 1.75 12.56 -11.03
C PRO A 596 1.21 13.35 -9.82
N PHE A 597 1.19 12.71 -8.64
CA PHE A 597 0.89 13.31 -7.34
C PHE A 597 1.47 12.41 -6.25
N TYR A 598 1.56 12.94 -5.02
CA TYR A 598 2.12 12.24 -3.87
C TYR A 598 1.11 12.17 -2.73
N LEU A 599 1.08 11.03 -2.03
CA LEU A 599 0.36 10.87 -0.77
C LEU A 599 1.35 10.85 0.38
N VAL A 600 1.15 11.72 1.36
CA VAL A 600 1.95 11.73 2.58
C VAL A 600 1.05 11.64 3.79
N GLU A 601 1.21 10.56 4.53
CA GLU A 601 0.57 10.36 5.82
C GLU A 601 1.30 11.19 6.88
N HIS A 602 0.60 12.07 7.59
CA HIS A 602 1.24 12.95 8.58
C HIS A 602 1.78 12.15 9.75
N ARG A 603 1.06 11.07 10.15
CA ARG A 603 1.51 10.09 11.16
C ARG A 603 2.90 9.53 10.85
N ALA A 604 3.24 9.30 9.58
CA ALA A 604 4.54 8.80 9.17
C ALA A 604 5.67 9.84 9.29
N LEU A 605 5.34 11.10 9.60
CA LEU A 605 6.28 12.19 9.85
C LEU A 605 6.54 12.43 11.37
N LEU A 606 5.98 11.59 12.25
CA LEU A 606 6.15 11.72 13.70
C LEU A 606 7.32 10.90 14.25
N PRO A 607 8.27 11.51 15.00
CA PRO A 607 9.37 10.79 15.64
C PRO A 607 8.91 9.80 16.69
N ILE A 608 9.69 8.74 16.92
CA ILE A 608 9.45 7.84 18.05
C ILE A 608 9.66 8.61 19.34
N LYS A 609 8.74 8.42 20.30
CA LYS A 609 8.78 9.10 21.59
C LYS A 609 10.10 8.71 22.31
N PRO A 610 10.90 9.69 22.74
CA PRO A 610 12.16 9.40 23.41
C PRO A 610 11.91 8.87 24.83
N ASN A 611 12.87 8.09 25.33
CA ASN A 611 12.87 7.62 26.71
C ASN A 611 13.39 8.73 27.63
N SER A 612 12.54 9.24 28.53
CA SER A 612 12.84 10.38 29.40
C SER A 612 14.05 10.21 30.31
N LEU A 613 14.56 8.98 30.47
CA LEU A 613 15.83 8.71 31.17
C LEU A 613 17.03 9.46 30.55
N PHE A 614 16.96 9.82 29.27
CA PHE A 614 18.06 10.46 28.53
C PHE A 614 17.79 11.94 28.20
N ASP A 615 16.86 12.60 28.90
CA ASP A 615 16.56 14.03 28.71
C ASP A 615 17.71 14.94 29.17
N LYS A 616 18.63 14.41 29.98
CA LYS A 616 19.85 15.11 30.45
C LYS A 616 21.07 14.66 29.65
N GLU A 617 22.08 15.53 29.59
CA GLU A 617 23.36 15.26 28.93
C GLU A 617 24.00 13.94 29.40
N GLN A 618 24.32 13.10 28.43
CA GLN A 618 24.98 11.81 28.56
C GLN A 618 26.39 11.90 27.96
N THR A 619 27.35 11.25 28.59
CA THR A 619 28.71 11.12 28.08
C THR A 619 28.84 9.79 27.33
N PRO A 620 29.18 9.80 26.03
CA PRO A 620 29.41 8.57 25.28
C PRO A 620 30.68 7.86 25.78
N ASP A 621 30.66 6.52 25.78
CA ASP A 621 31.83 5.69 26.12
C ASP A 621 32.87 5.73 24.98
N SER A 622 32.40 5.63 23.74
CA SER A 622 33.19 5.82 22.52
C SER A 622 32.33 6.36 21.38
N VAL A 623 32.99 7.00 20.42
CA VAL A 623 32.38 7.51 19.18
C VAL A 623 33.29 7.16 18.02
N GLU A 624 32.75 6.49 17.02
CA GLU A 624 33.48 5.95 15.88
C GLU A 624 32.77 6.33 14.58
N GLU A 625 33.53 6.35 13.48
CA GLU A 625 32.97 6.49 12.14
C GLU A 625 32.90 5.11 11.50
N GLU A 626 31.75 4.80 10.90
CA GLU A 626 31.55 3.59 10.11
C GLU A 626 31.13 3.98 8.70
N LYS A 627 31.73 3.34 7.70
CA LYS A 627 31.34 3.50 6.29
C LYS A 627 30.95 2.14 5.74
N ASP A 628 29.72 2.05 5.25
CA ASP A 628 29.24 0.85 4.61
C ASP A 628 29.87 0.73 3.21
N SER A 629 30.65 -0.33 3.02
CA SER A 629 31.37 -0.63 1.78
C SER A 629 30.45 -0.87 0.57
N GLN A 630 29.20 -1.30 0.80
CA GLN A 630 28.25 -1.69 -0.23
C GLN A 630 27.32 -0.54 -0.61
N THR A 631 26.82 0.20 0.38
CA THR A 631 25.86 1.31 0.17
C THR A 631 26.54 2.67 0.07
N GLY A 632 27.80 2.79 0.53
CA GLY A 632 28.50 4.07 0.63
C GLY A 632 28.00 4.97 1.76
N GLN A 633 27.06 4.50 2.59
CA GLN A 633 26.53 5.25 3.71
C GLN A 633 27.59 5.49 4.79
N HIS A 634 27.55 6.68 5.40
CA HIS A 634 28.52 7.12 6.39
C HIS A 634 27.81 7.39 7.71
N TYR A 635 28.24 6.71 8.76
CA TYR A 635 27.62 6.73 10.07
C TYR A 635 28.57 7.27 11.14
N VAL A 636 27.98 7.95 12.12
CA VAL A 636 28.57 8.18 13.44
C VAL A 636 27.97 7.16 14.40
N VAL A 637 28.81 6.30 14.96
CA VAL A 637 28.43 5.24 15.90
C VAL A 637 28.75 5.68 17.31
N ILE A 638 27.74 5.75 18.17
CA ILE A 638 27.90 6.13 19.57
C ILE A 638 27.66 4.91 20.44
N LYS A 639 28.63 4.60 21.31
CA LYS A 639 28.53 3.55 22.30
C LYS A 639 28.26 4.14 23.68
N GLN A 640 27.29 3.60 24.39
CA GLN A 640 27.05 3.94 25.79
C GLN A 640 26.43 2.76 26.53
N ALA A 641 27.00 2.38 27.67
CA ALA A 641 26.48 1.30 28.50
C ALA A 641 25.03 1.56 28.95
N SER A 642 24.25 0.49 29.08
CA SER A 642 22.89 0.50 29.64
C SER A 642 21.83 1.18 28.78
N ILE A 643 22.05 1.32 27.46
CA ILE A 643 21.07 1.84 26.51
C ILE A 643 20.31 0.75 25.76
N LYS A 644 20.77 -0.51 25.82
CA LYS A 644 20.12 -1.66 25.19
C LYS A 644 18.62 -1.72 25.50
N GLY A 645 17.80 -1.70 24.45
CA GLY A 645 16.33 -1.77 24.54
C GLY A 645 15.65 -0.51 25.08
N LYS A 646 16.40 0.58 25.35
CA LYS A 646 15.86 1.85 25.84
C LYS A 646 15.83 2.95 24.78
N LEU A 647 16.65 2.82 23.75
CA LEU A 647 16.61 3.64 22.53
C LEU A 647 16.01 2.83 21.39
N ALA A 648 15.44 3.53 20.41
CA ALA A 648 14.83 2.95 19.23
C ALA A 648 15.16 3.77 17.98
N GLN A 649 15.17 3.10 16.82
CA GLN A 649 15.22 3.77 15.52
C GLN A 649 14.05 4.76 15.39
N GLY A 650 14.31 5.93 14.81
CA GLY A 650 13.31 7.00 14.65
C GLY A 650 13.22 7.97 15.84
N GLN A 651 14.01 7.76 16.91
CA GLN A 651 14.14 8.73 18.00
C GLN A 651 15.07 9.88 17.63
N VAL A 652 14.78 11.07 18.16
CA VAL A 652 15.52 12.31 17.89
C VAL A 652 16.37 12.70 19.10
N ILE A 653 17.66 12.93 18.88
CA ILE A 653 18.62 13.36 19.90
C ILE A 653 19.34 14.65 19.48
N ASN A 654 20.00 15.29 20.43
CA ASN A 654 20.91 16.41 20.21
C ASN A 654 22.33 15.99 20.55
N LEU A 655 23.30 16.38 19.71
CA LEU A 655 24.72 16.30 20.05
C LEU A 655 25.16 17.65 20.62
N VAL A 656 25.84 17.62 21.77
CA VAL A 656 26.29 18.81 22.49
C VAL A 656 27.81 18.80 22.57
N LEU A 657 28.44 19.85 22.06
CA LEU A 657 29.88 20.02 21.99
C LEU A 657 30.27 21.22 22.86
N TYR A 658 31.34 21.08 23.66
CA TYR A 658 31.92 22.20 24.40
C TYR A 658 33.31 22.56 23.83
N GLU A 659 33.45 23.77 23.31
CA GLU A 659 34.72 24.26 22.76
C GLU A 659 35.64 24.87 23.85
N GLY A 660 35.12 25.08 25.07
CA GLY A 660 35.84 25.59 26.26
C GLY A 660 35.90 24.58 27.43
N ALA A 661 35.92 25.07 28.68
CA ALA A 661 35.62 24.22 29.84
C ALA A 661 34.14 23.78 29.82
N GLN A 662 33.77 22.73 30.56
CA GLN A 662 32.38 22.24 30.56
C GLN A 662 31.43 23.37 31.01
N GLY A 663 30.49 23.77 30.15
CA GLY A 663 29.59 24.91 30.35
C GLY A 663 29.92 26.16 29.54
N GLU A 664 31.12 26.26 28.95
CA GLU A 664 31.54 27.39 28.10
C GLU A 664 31.56 27.01 26.61
N ASN A 665 31.15 27.95 25.75
CA ASN A 665 31.09 27.76 24.28
C ASN A 665 30.36 26.48 23.86
N ARG A 666 29.13 26.32 24.38
CA ARG A 666 28.22 25.21 24.08
C ARG A 666 27.70 25.33 22.64
N PHE A 667 27.99 24.34 21.81
CA PHE A 667 27.46 24.20 20.46
C PHE A 667 26.57 22.96 20.39
N THR A 668 25.33 23.11 19.92
CA THR A 668 24.38 21.99 19.86
C THR A 668 23.99 21.72 18.41
N ILE A 669 24.22 20.48 17.97
CA ILE A 669 23.70 19.95 16.71
C ILE A 669 22.37 19.30 17.04
N ARG A 670 21.29 19.94 16.63
CA ARG A 670 19.93 19.56 17.04
C ARG A 670 19.34 18.52 16.09
N GLY A 671 18.37 17.74 16.56
CA GLY A 671 17.50 17.00 15.66
C GLY A 671 18.12 15.78 14.97
N GLN A 672 19.13 15.16 15.56
CA GLN A 672 19.82 14.01 14.98
C GLN A 672 19.02 12.73 15.18
N MET A 673 18.70 12.05 14.08
CA MET A 673 17.89 10.84 14.09
C MET A 673 18.74 9.60 14.34
N ILE A 674 18.31 8.75 15.28
CA ILE A 674 18.81 7.39 15.42
C ILE A 674 18.27 6.54 14.26
N VAL A 675 19.16 6.05 13.39
CA VAL A 675 18.79 5.21 12.23
C VAL A 675 18.90 3.71 12.51
N LYS A 676 19.70 3.33 13.51
CA LYS A 676 19.89 1.93 13.92
C LYS A 676 20.26 1.87 15.40
N THR A 677 19.87 0.79 16.08
CA THR A 677 20.29 0.47 17.44
C THR A 677 20.69 -1.01 17.52
N GLU A 678 21.81 -1.32 18.16
CA GLU A 678 22.31 -2.69 18.32
C GLU A 678 23.08 -2.80 19.63
N GLY A 679 22.60 -3.63 20.56
CA GLY A 679 23.19 -3.75 21.89
C GLY A 679 23.25 -2.39 22.60
N ASP A 680 24.45 -1.98 23.00
CA ASP A 680 24.74 -0.68 23.66
C ASP A 680 25.31 0.37 22.67
N GLN A 681 24.95 0.25 21.39
CA GLN A 681 25.34 1.18 20.34
C GLN A 681 24.13 1.70 19.57
N PHE A 682 24.27 2.91 19.04
CA PHE A 682 23.32 3.48 18.09
C PHE A 682 24.05 4.25 16.99
N TRP A 683 23.42 4.33 15.82
CA TRP A 683 23.99 4.96 14.63
C TRP A 683 23.22 6.21 14.27
N LEU A 684 23.96 7.24 13.87
CA LEU A 684 23.46 8.44 13.22
C LEU A 684 23.99 8.45 11.78
N ASP A 685 23.11 8.56 10.80
CA ASP A 685 23.50 8.67 9.40
C ASP A 685 23.88 10.12 9.08
N VAL A 686 25.13 10.32 8.66
CA VAL A 686 25.67 11.63 8.27
C VAL A 686 24.92 12.18 7.06
N GLY A 687 24.53 11.33 6.11
CA GLY A 687 23.78 11.73 4.91
C GLY A 687 22.34 12.15 5.18
N ASN A 688 21.80 11.84 6.37
CA ASN A 688 20.45 12.24 6.78
C ASN A 688 20.41 13.58 7.53
N SER A 689 21.56 14.24 7.72
CA SER A 689 21.67 15.50 8.46
C SER A 689 22.78 16.37 7.88
N ALA A 690 22.41 17.41 7.13
CA ALA A 690 23.35 18.37 6.59
C ALA A 690 24.15 19.06 7.71
N GLN A 691 23.51 19.34 8.85
CA GLN A 691 24.20 19.93 10.00
C GLN A 691 25.29 19.00 10.58
N LEU A 692 25.01 17.69 10.63
CA LEU A 692 25.99 16.69 11.07
C LEU A 692 27.11 16.53 10.05
N GLU A 693 26.80 16.49 8.76
CA GLU A 693 27.77 16.43 7.68
C GLU A 693 28.75 17.61 7.76
N TYR A 694 28.25 18.85 7.82
CA TYR A 694 29.09 20.05 7.93
C TYR A 694 29.87 20.12 9.25
N SER A 695 29.37 19.49 10.32
CA SER A 695 29.99 19.54 11.64
C SER A 695 30.76 18.27 11.99
N LEU A 696 30.90 17.31 11.07
CA LEU A 696 31.42 15.98 11.37
C LEU A 696 32.83 16.03 11.97
N GLU A 697 33.73 16.81 11.35
CA GLU A 697 35.09 16.99 11.84
C GLU A 697 35.12 17.59 13.26
N ARG A 698 34.21 18.53 13.54
CA ARG A 698 34.05 19.16 14.86
C ARG A 698 33.54 18.15 15.90
N VAL A 699 32.57 17.32 15.53
CA VAL A 699 32.02 16.23 16.38
C VAL A 699 33.13 15.24 16.73
N MET A 700 33.87 14.76 15.74
CA MET A 700 34.93 13.77 15.96
C MET A 700 36.10 14.34 16.79
N THR A 701 36.42 15.63 16.60
CA THR A 701 37.43 16.33 17.42
C THR A 701 36.97 16.47 18.87
N ALA A 702 35.72 16.87 19.10
CA ALA A 702 35.16 16.97 20.45
C ALA A 702 35.06 15.61 21.16
N ALA A 703 34.71 14.54 20.42
CA ALA A 703 34.68 13.18 20.95
C ALA A 703 36.07 12.72 21.42
N LYS A 704 37.12 12.91 20.61
CA LYS A 704 38.51 12.61 20.98
C LYS A 704 38.97 13.39 22.22
N ALA A 705 38.49 14.63 22.38
CA ALA A 705 38.77 15.48 23.52
C ALA A 705 37.89 15.19 24.75
N LYS A 706 36.97 14.21 24.69
CA LYS A 706 35.97 13.91 25.74
C LYS A 706 35.08 15.11 26.10
N LYS A 707 34.76 15.95 25.11
CA LYS A 707 33.89 17.14 25.24
C LYS A 707 32.60 17.03 24.43
N LEU A 708 32.31 15.85 23.89
CA LEU A 708 31.05 15.54 23.22
C LEU A 708 30.09 14.87 24.21
N PHE A 709 28.86 15.34 24.22
CA PHE A 709 27.75 14.79 24.98
C PHE A 709 26.55 14.60 24.04
N TRP A 710 25.56 13.83 24.47
CA TRP A 710 24.29 13.71 23.77
C TRP A 710 23.12 13.69 24.74
N GLN A 711 21.94 14.04 24.29
CA GLN A 711 20.70 13.98 25.07
C GLN A 711 19.50 13.88 24.13
N ASN A 712 18.32 13.51 24.64
CA ASN A 712 17.09 13.60 23.86
C ASN A 712 16.86 15.04 23.37
N SER A 713 16.29 15.16 22.16
CA SER A 713 15.77 16.44 21.71
C SER A 713 14.40 16.67 22.32
N VAL A 714 14.33 17.53 23.33
CA VAL A 714 13.06 17.88 24.01
C VAL A 714 12.06 18.50 23.02
N VAL A 715 12.56 19.36 22.14
CA VAL A 715 11.82 19.98 21.03
C VAL A 715 12.12 19.18 19.77
N TRP A 716 11.09 18.72 19.08
CA TRP A 716 11.27 17.95 17.84
C TRP A 716 10.87 18.74 16.60
N MET A 717 9.98 19.73 16.72
CA MET A 717 9.56 20.52 15.56
C MET A 717 9.30 21.98 15.96
N GLU A 718 9.71 22.90 15.11
CA GLU A 718 9.35 24.32 15.19
C GLU A 718 8.14 24.58 14.28
N ASP A 719 7.24 25.45 14.71
CA ASP A 719 6.05 25.79 13.95
C ASP A 719 6.36 26.68 12.73
N MET A 720 5.52 26.59 11.71
CA MET A 720 5.74 27.25 10.43
C MET A 720 5.73 28.77 10.55
N ASN A 721 6.73 29.43 9.97
CA ASN A 721 6.75 30.88 9.84
C ASN A 721 6.83 31.26 8.36
N TYR A 722 5.94 32.16 7.94
CA TYR A 722 5.76 32.54 6.54
C TYR A 722 6.34 33.94 6.31
N ARG A 723 7.14 34.12 5.26
CA ARG A 723 7.67 35.43 4.92
C ARG A 723 6.54 36.31 4.39
N LEU A 724 6.46 37.56 4.84
CA LEU A 724 5.45 38.48 4.34
C LEU A 724 5.79 38.90 2.90
N ALA A 725 4.85 38.64 1.98
CA ALA A 725 4.90 39.11 0.60
C ALA A 725 3.51 39.57 0.18
N TYR A 726 3.44 40.76 -0.44
CA TYR A 726 2.21 41.31 -0.97
C TYR A 726 2.03 40.91 -2.43
N ASP A 727 0.79 40.65 -2.82
CA ASP A 727 0.42 40.47 -4.22
C ASP A 727 0.45 41.80 -4.97
N SER A 728 0.76 41.78 -6.27
CA SER A 728 0.73 43.00 -7.09
C SER A 728 -0.70 43.50 -7.33
N ASP A 729 -1.68 42.61 -7.36
CA ASP A 729 -3.10 42.93 -7.41
C ASP A 729 -3.69 43.07 -6.00
N GLN A 730 -3.93 44.32 -5.60
CA GLN A 730 -4.59 44.67 -4.33
C GLN A 730 -6.07 45.04 -4.54
N SER A 731 -6.76 44.35 -5.45
CA SER A 731 -8.20 44.54 -5.71
C SER A 731 -9.00 43.25 -5.51
N LEU A 732 -10.24 43.34 -5.05
CA LEU A 732 -11.19 42.22 -4.97
C LEU A 732 -12.39 42.54 -5.86
N ASN A 733 -12.72 41.64 -6.80
CA ASN A 733 -13.80 41.83 -7.79
C ASN A 733 -13.69 43.17 -8.57
N GLY A 734 -12.45 43.59 -8.90
CA GLY A 734 -12.17 44.81 -9.64
C GLY A 734 -12.24 46.11 -8.82
N SER A 735 -12.48 46.03 -7.50
CA SER A 735 -12.47 47.18 -6.59
C SER A 735 -11.22 47.16 -5.70
N PRO A 736 -10.53 48.29 -5.46
CA PRO A 736 -9.38 48.34 -4.55
C PRO A 736 -9.74 47.85 -3.15
N LEU A 737 -8.81 47.15 -2.51
CA LEU A 737 -8.98 46.71 -1.12
C LEU A 737 -9.02 47.92 -0.15
N PRO A 738 -9.81 47.84 0.92
CA PRO A 738 -9.79 48.81 2.01
C PRO A 738 -8.39 49.02 2.61
N GLU A 739 -8.13 50.20 3.20
CA GLU A 739 -6.81 50.51 3.78
C GLU A 739 -6.39 49.54 4.89
N ASN A 740 -7.36 48.99 5.65
CA ASN A 740 -7.16 48.01 6.71
C ASN A 740 -7.05 46.56 6.18
N GLN A 741 -7.03 46.36 4.86
CA GLN A 741 -6.86 45.05 4.23
C GLN A 741 -5.65 45.02 3.30
N ARG A 742 -5.01 43.85 3.20
CA ARG A 742 -3.94 43.59 2.23
C ARG A 742 -4.06 42.19 1.68
N ARG A 743 -3.80 42.03 0.39
CA ARG A 743 -3.61 40.72 -0.25
C ARG A 743 -2.16 40.28 -0.12
N LEU A 744 -1.97 39.11 0.46
CA LEU A 744 -0.70 38.41 0.54
C LEU A 744 -0.61 37.35 -0.56
N THR A 745 0.62 37.03 -0.93
CA THR A 745 0.95 35.94 -1.86
C THR A 745 2.07 35.07 -1.27
N ARG A 746 2.26 33.89 -1.85
CA ARG A 746 3.36 32.99 -1.46
C ARG A 746 4.71 33.49 -2.01
N THR A 747 5.80 32.99 -1.43
CA THR A 747 7.15 33.21 -1.98
C THR A 747 7.74 31.87 -2.41
N ALA A 748 8.77 31.87 -3.26
CA ALA A 748 9.50 30.65 -3.61
C ALA A 748 10.10 29.94 -2.38
N GLN A 749 10.32 30.67 -1.29
CA GLN A 749 10.95 30.19 -0.05
C GLN A 749 9.93 29.69 0.98
N THR A 750 8.66 30.07 0.85
CA THR A 750 7.61 29.69 1.82
C THR A 750 6.36 29.25 1.07
N PRO A 751 6.00 27.95 1.15
CA PRO A 751 4.80 27.42 0.53
C PRO A 751 3.53 28.11 1.03
N PHE A 752 2.47 28.02 0.24
CA PHE A 752 1.16 28.54 0.65
C PHE A 752 0.62 27.69 1.82
N PRO A 753 0.14 28.31 2.91
CA PRO A 753 -0.38 27.61 4.09
C PRO A 753 -1.56 26.70 3.74
N SER A 754 -1.41 25.38 3.85
CA SER A 754 -2.43 24.44 3.38
C SER A 754 -3.68 24.37 4.28
N LEU A 755 -3.50 24.70 5.57
CA LEU A 755 -4.55 24.76 6.58
C LEU A 755 -5.29 26.09 6.65
N ILE A 756 -4.94 27.08 5.80
CA ILE A 756 -5.57 28.40 5.83
C ILE A 756 -7.07 28.32 5.55
N ALA A 757 -7.84 28.98 6.41
CA ALA A 757 -9.28 29.14 6.28
C ALA A 757 -9.68 30.59 6.58
N VAL A 758 -10.80 31.01 5.98
CA VAL A 758 -11.42 32.28 6.32
C VAL A 758 -11.79 32.27 7.81
N GLY A 759 -11.37 33.31 8.50
CA GLY A 759 -11.55 33.46 9.93
C GLY A 759 -10.34 33.07 10.78
N ASN A 760 -9.31 32.44 10.21
CA ASN A 760 -8.08 32.20 10.97
C ASN A 760 -7.42 33.51 11.39
N GLU A 761 -6.91 33.54 12.62
CA GLU A 761 -6.12 34.63 13.15
C GLU A 761 -4.64 34.42 12.77
N ILE A 762 -3.96 35.52 12.47
CA ILE A 762 -2.53 35.53 12.19
C ILE A 762 -1.84 36.67 12.92
N THR A 763 -0.58 36.45 13.26
CA THR A 763 0.26 37.46 13.90
C THR A 763 1.48 37.73 13.03
N LEU A 764 1.65 39.00 12.66
CA LEU A 764 2.82 39.52 11.94
C LEU A 764 3.83 40.05 12.95
N THR A 765 5.08 39.63 12.79
CA THR A 765 6.21 40.05 13.62
C THR A 765 7.38 40.47 12.72
N LYS A 766 8.13 41.49 13.18
CA LYS A 766 9.35 41.93 12.50
C LYS A 766 10.48 40.96 12.82
N GLN A 767 11.04 40.31 11.81
CA GLN A 767 12.26 39.51 11.94
C GLN A 767 13.47 40.43 11.91
N LEU A 768 14.33 40.33 12.93
CA LEU A 768 15.63 40.99 12.98
C LEU A 768 16.74 40.16 12.28
N GLY A 769 16.36 39.13 11.52
CA GLY A 769 17.29 38.26 10.78
C GLY A 769 18.32 37.56 11.67
N ILE A 770 19.50 37.26 11.11
CA ILE A 770 20.66 36.68 11.81
C ILE A 770 21.11 37.55 13.01
N VAL A 771 20.83 38.85 12.98
CA VAL A 771 21.18 39.80 14.05
C VAL A 771 20.37 39.55 15.33
N GLY A 772 19.16 38.99 15.23
CA GLY A 772 18.34 38.61 16.39
C GLY A 772 18.87 37.40 17.18
N ALA A 773 19.65 36.52 16.54
CA ALA A 773 20.20 35.32 17.21
C ALA A 773 21.32 35.65 18.23
N THR A 774 21.79 36.90 18.28
CA THR A 774 22.91 37.35 19.14
C THR A 774 22.50 38.31 20.25
N ARG A 775 21.22 38.71 20.34
CA ARG A 775 20.72 39.61 21.38
C ARG A 775 19.41 39.08 21.93
N ASP A 776 19.37 38.79 23.23
CA ASP A 776 18.13 38.61 23.99
C ASP A 776 17.35 39.94 23.94
N VAL A 777 16.53 40.11 22.90
CA VAL A 777 15.61 41.25 22.78
C VAL A 777 14.31 40.83 23.49
N PRO A 778 13.84 41.59 24.50
CA PRO A 778 12.60 41.28 25.20
C PRO A 778 11.40 41.28 24.26
N ASP A 779 10.43 40.41 24.56
CA ASP A 779 9.17 40.11 23.84
C ASP A 779 8.15 41.28 23.78
N GLU A 780 8.61 42.52 23.95
CA GLU A 780 7.88 43.76 23.62
C GLU A 780 8.09 44.15 22.15
N ALA A 781 8.25 43.17 21.26
CA ALA A 781 8.23 43.44 19.83
C ALA A 781 6.82 43.93 19.44
N GLU A 782 6.72 45.04 18.70
CA GLU A 782 5.45 45.51 18.16
C GLU A 782 4.85 44.41 17.25
N LYS A 783 3.56 44.05 17.43
CA LYS A 783 2.88 42.94 16.72
C LYS A 783 1.68 43.50 15.93
N LEU A 784 1.47 42.97 14.73
CA LEU A 784 0.23 43.22 13.97
C LEU A 784 -0.62 41.95 14.01
N TYR A 785 -1.82 42.06 14.55
CA TYR A 785 -2.82 41.00 14.58
C TYR A 785 -3.77 41.19 13.40
N ALA A 786 -4.01 40.13 12.63
CA ALA A 786 -4.92 40.17 11.50
C ALA A 786 -5.77 38.91 11.44
N LYS A 787 -6.87 38.99 10.70
CA LYS A 787 -7.77 37.88 10.43
C LYS A 787 -7.88 37.65 8.93
N VAL A 788 -7.92 36.40 8.51
CA VAL A 788 -8.09 36.04 7.10
C VAL A 788 -9.55 36.26 6.71
N VAL A 789 -9.79 37.09 5.71
CA VAL A 789 -11.16 37.40 5.22
C VAL A 789 -11.47 36.73 3.88
N ASN A 790 -10.44 36.35 3.12
CA ASN A 790 -10.58 35.63 1.86
C ASN A 790 -9.31 34.81 1.59
N CYS A 791 -9.42 33.65 0.95
CA CYS A 791 -8.27 32.86 0.50
C CYS A 791 -8.56 32.18 -0.85
N ASP A 792 -7.59 32.20 -1.74
CA ASP A 792 -7.60 31.50 -3.03
C ASP A 792 -6.42 30.53 -3.07
N ARG A 793 -6.73 29.22 -2.97
CA ARG A 793 -5.73 28.15 -2.91
C ARG A 793 -5.11 27.84 -4.26
N ILE A 794 -5.83 28.08 -5.36
CA ILE A 794 -5.33 27.86 -6.72
C ILE A 794 -4.30 28.93 -7.07
N LYS A 795 -4.62 30.20 -6.79
CA LYS A 795 -3.69 31.33 -7.00
C LYS A 795 -2.62 31.43 -5.92
N GLY A 796 -2.83 30.79 -4.77
CA GLY A 796 -1.93 30.89 -3.62
C GLY A 796 -1.93 32.29 -3.00
N THR A 797 -3.09 32.95 -2.95
CA THR A 797 -3.25 34.30 -2.38
C THR A 797 -4.26 34.30 -1.24
N LEU A 798 -4.12 35.25 -0.32
CA LEU A 798 -5.10 35.44 0.75
C LEU A 798 -5.23 36.92 1.13
N ILE A 799 -6.40 37.35 1.58
CA ILE A 799 -6.65 38.71 2.02
C ILE A 799 -6.77 38.69 3.54
N ILE A 800 -6.01 39.58 4.18
CA ILE A 800 -5.99 39.75 5.63
C ILE A 800 -6.55 41.10 6.01
N GLU A 801 -7.24 41.15 7.14
CA GLU A 801 -7.79 42.37 7.74
C GLU A 801 -7.14 42.62 9.10
N ARG A 802 -6.54 43.81 9.25
CA ARG A 802 -5.89 44.24 10.49
C ARG A 802 -6.93 44.42 11.60
N GLN A 803 -6.62 43.89 12.78
CA GLN A 803 -7.44 44.03 13.98
C GLN A 803 -7.14 45.34 14.72
N GLU A 804 -8.16 45.94 15.37
CA GLU A 804 -8.07 47.24 16.04
C GLU A 804 -7.01 47.29 17.16
N HIS A 805 -6.80 46.18 17.87
CA HIS A 805 -5.82 46.07 18.95
C HIS A 805 -4.36 45.89 18.47
N SER A 806 -4.12 45.92 17.15
CA SER A 806 -2.78 45.81 16.57
C SER A 806 -1.96 47.07 16.79
N THR A 807 -0.77 46.91 17.36
CA THR A 807 0.13 48.04 17.66
C THR A 807 0.86 48.58 16.42
N LEU A 808 0.99 47.76 15.36
CA LEU A 808 1.63 48.14 14.10
C LEU A 808 0.64 48.38 12.94
N PRO A 809 0.91 49.36 12.04
CA PRO A 809 0.31 49.41 10.71
C PRO A 809 0.90 48.34 9.78
N PHE A 810 0.27 48.12 8.61
CA PHE A 810 0.86 47.23 7.60
C PHE A 810 2.25 47.73 7.16
N PRO A 811 3.27 46.87 7.13
CA PRO A 811 4.58 47.23 6.61
C PRO A 811 4.50 47.73 5.17
N ALA A 812 5.36 48.69 4.82
CA ALA A 812 5.54 49.12 3.44
C ALA A 812 6.03 47.93 2.58
N PRO A 813 5.64 47.81 1.30
CA PRO A 813 6.04 46.69 0.44
C PRO A 813 7.57 46.49 0.35
N GLU A 814 8.33 47.58 0.40
CA GLU A 814 9.80 47.57 0.38
C GLU A 814 10.44 46.96 1.64
N GLU A 815 9.72 46.98 2.76
CA GLU A 815 10.15 46.42 4.04
C GLU A 815 9.49 45.07 4.36
N ALA A 816 8.50 44.63 3.58
CA ALA A 816 7.71 43.44 3.84
C ALA A 816 8.57 42.19 4.06
N TRP A 817 9.68 42.05 3.33
CA TRP A 817 10.62 40.94 3.46
C TRP A 817 11.29 40.81 4.84
N ARG A 818 11.28 41.87 5.67
CA ARG A 818 11.75 41.87 7.06
C ARG A 818 10.68 41.37 8.04
N TYR A 819 9.47 41.12 7.58
CA TYR A 819 8.37 40.63 8.40
C TYR A 819 8.06 39.19 8.06
N SER A 820 7.58 38.49 9.07
CA SER A 820 7.03 37.16 8.94
C SER A 820 5.71 37.08 9.66
N TRP A 821 4.89 36.13 9.27
CA TRP A 821 3.61 35.90 9.90
C TRP A 821 3.42 34.42 10.19
N HIS A 822 2.64 34.14 11.20
CA HIS A 822 2.24 32.80 11.60
C HIS A 822 0.76 32.81 11.99
N PHE A 823 0.16 31.62 12.01
CA PHE A 823 -1.16 31.46 12.58
C PHE A 823 -1.15 31.72 14.08
N SER A 824 -2.15 32.43 14.55
CA SER A 824 -2.41 32.68 15.96
C SER A 824 -3.86 32.34 16.28
N GLY A 825 -4.20 32.30 17.57
CA GLY A 825 -5.56 32.06 18.03
C GLY A 825 -5.82 30.64 18.54
N GLU A 826 -6.85 30.54 19.39
CA GLU A 826 -7.14 29.34 20.18
C GLU A 826 -7.52 28.12 19.33
N GLU A 827 -8.11 28.32 18.15
CA GLU A 827 -8.47 27.25 17.22
C GLU A 827 -7.24 26.56 16.65
N TYR A 828 -6.22 27.34 16.23
CA TYR A 828 -4.98 26.81 15.68
C TYR A 828 -4.19 26.02 16.72
N GLU A 829 -4.14 26.54 17.96
CA GLU A 829 -3.47 25.93 19.11
C GLU A 829 -4.08 24.60 19.57
N LYS A 830 -5.31 24.27 19.16
CA LYS A 830 -6.03 23.05 19.54
C LYS A 830 -6.23 22.05 18.40
N THR A 831 -5.77 22.38 17.19
CA THR A 831 -5.94 21.51 16.03
C THR A 831 -4.86 20.42 16.01
N ASP A 832 -5.29 19.16 16.12
CA ASP A 832 -4.42 18.00 15.85
C ASP A 832 -4.22 17.84 14.35
N ARG A 833 -2.95 17.78 13.92
CA ARG A 833 -2.57 17.73 12.51
C ARG A 833 -2.02 16.37 12.08
N PHE A 834 -1.80 15.45 13.01
CA PHE A 834 -1.06 14.22 12.72
C PHE A 834 -1.93 12.97 12.78
N SER A 835 -3.05 13.00 13.50
CA SER A 835 -3.98 11.87 13.56
C SER A 835 -4.89 11.82 12.33
N PHE A 836 -4.82 10.73 11.57
CA PHE A 836 -5.70 10.48 10.41
C PHE A 836 -5.73 11.60 9.36
N VAL A 837 -4.61 12.34 9.19
CA VAL A 837 -4.48 13.39 8.18
C VAL A 837 -3.52 12.96 7.08
N ILE A 838 -3.93 13.18 5.83
CA ILE A 838 -3.14 12.87 4.64
C ILE A 838 -3.04 14.10 3.76
N SER A 839 -1.81 14.42 3.38
CA SER A 839 -1.53 15.43 2.38
C SER A 839 -1.46 14.79 1.00
N VAL A 840 -2.27 15.31 0.07
CA VAL A 840 -2.15 15.02 -1.37
C VAL A 840 -1.40 16.18 -2.00
N VAL A 841 -0.20 15.94 -2.52
CA VAL A 841 0.60 16.96 -3.20
C VAL A 841 0.40 16.82 -4.69
N VAL A 842 -0.07 17.89 -5.33
CA VAL A 842 -0.50 17.89 -6.74
C VAL A 842 0.17 19.04 -7.48
N ASN A 843 0.59 18.80 -8.72
CA ASN A 843 1.08 19.86 -9.59
C ASN A 843 -0.07 20.77 -10.04
N SER A 844 0.05 22.07 -9.75
CA SER A 844 -0.92 23.10 -10.13
C SER A 844 -1.08 23.29 -11.64
N ASP A 845 -0.12 22.84 -12.45
CA ASP A 845 -0.24 22.88 -13.92
C ASP A 845 -1.39 21.99 -14.42
N LEU A 846 -1.80 20.96 -13.65
CA LEU A 846 -2.92 20.07 -14.01
C LEU A 846 -4.27 20.79 -14.07
N ILE A 847 -4.41 21.92 -13.36
CA ILE A 847 -5.65 22.71 -13.34
C ILE A 847 -5.54 24.01 -14.15
N LYS A 848 -4.35 24.36 -14.66
CA LYS A 848 -4.12 25.53 -15.52
C LYS A 848 -4.31 25.15 -17.00
N ILE A 849 -5.48 24.59 -17.32
CA ILE A 849 -5.83 24.18 -18.69
C ILE A 849 -6.61 25.31 -19.37
N ASP A 850 -6.17 25.69 -20.57
CA ASP A 850 -6.85 26.73 -21.36
C ASP A 850 -8.30 26.33 -21.69
N GLY A 851 -9.24 27.24 -21.42
CA GLY A 851 -10.66 27.03 -21.70
C GLY A 851 -11.42 26.17 -20.67
N VAL A 852 -10.76 25.72 -19.59
CA VAL A 852 -11.39 24.99 -18.48
C VAL A 852 -11.46 25.87 -17.24
N ASP A 853 -12.57 25.79 -16.50
CA ASP A 853 -12.70 26.47 -15.20
C ASP A 853 -11.88 25.71 -14.13
N PRO A 854 -10.77 26.30 -13.62
CA PRO A 854 -9.87 25.62 -12.71
C PRO A 854 -10.53 25.26 -11.37
N TYR A 855 -11.54 26.02 -10.93
CA TYR A 855 -12.21 25.77 -9.64
C TYR A 855 -13.16 24.58 -9.72
N LYS A 856 -13.90 24.44 -10.83
CA LYS A 856 -14.74 23.25 -11.08
C LYS A 856 -13.90 21.98 -11.24
N LEU A 857 -12.76 22.10 -11.92
CA LEU A 857 -11.84 20.98 -12.05
C LEU A 857 -11.22 20.60 -10.70
N GLU A 858 -10.81 21.57 -9.89
CA GLU A 858 -10.35 21.32 -8.52
C GLU A 858 -11.43 20.63 -7.66
N GLU A 859 -12.69 21.04 -7.76
CA GLU A 859 -13.82 20.42 -7.05
C GLU A 859 -13.99 18.94 -7.45
N TRP A 860 -14.00 18.65 -8.75
CA TRP A 860 -14.05 17.27 -9.24
C TRP A 860 -12.85 16.43 -8.78
N VAL A 861 -11.64 17.00 -8.77
CA VAL A 861 -10.44 16.33 -8.25
C VAL A 861 -10.61 15.99 -6.77
N LYS A 862 -11.10 16.94 -5.96
CA LYS A 862 -11.37 16.72 -4.53
C LYS A 862 -12.38 15.60 -4.31
N GLU A 863 -13.49 15.62 -5.03
CA GLU A 863 -14.54 14.59 -4.91
C GLU A 863 -14.03 13.20 -5.31
N THR A 864 -13.25 13.12 -6.40
CA THR A 864 -12.65 11.88 -6.89
C THR A 864 -11.71 11.29 -5.84
N ILE A 865 -10.82 12.11 -5.28
CA ILE A 865 -9.90 11.69 -4.23
C ILE A 865 -10.69 11.27 -2.99
N LEU A 866 -11.66 12.07 -2.53
CA LEU A 866 -12.40 11.81 -1.30
C LEU A 866 -13.19 10.49 -1.34
N THR A 867 -13.73 10.13 -2.50
CA THR A 867 -14.48 8.87 -2.70
C THR A 867 -13.60 7.63 -2.53
N GLU A 868 -12.29 7.77 -2.72
CA GLU A 868 -11.33 6.67 -2.63
C GLU A 868 -10.80 6.42 -1.22
N PHE A 869 -10.87 7.42 -0.34
CA PHE A 869 -10.36 7.35 1.04
C PHE A 869 -11.39 6.77 2.02
N PRO A 870 -10.93 6.08 3.09
CA PRO A 870 -11.79 5.72 4.21
C PRO A 870 -12.36 6.96 4.91
N ALA A 871 -13.61 6.87 5.37
CA ALA A 871 -14.33 8.00 6.00
C ALA A 871 -13.63 8.69 7.18
N PRO A 872 -12.84 8.01 8.04
CA PRO A 872 -12.14 8.68 9.16
C PRO A 872 -10.95 9.55 8.73
N ILE A 873 -10.49 9.45 7.48
CA ILE A 873 -9.30 10.16 6.99
C ILE A 873 -9.66 11.59 6.58
N SER A 874 -8.89 12.55 7.10
CA SER A 874 -8.91 13.94 6.67
C SER A 874 -7.87 14.18 5.58
N ILE A 875 -8.26 14.93 4.54
CA ILE A 875 -7.43 15.14 3.36
C ILE A 875 -7.08 16.62 3.22
N ILE A 876 -5.81 16.91 2.97
CA ILE A 876 -5.31 18.25 2.67
C ILE A 876 -4.66 18.21 1.29
N ILE A 877 -5.20 18.99 0.34
CA ILE A 877 -4.61 19.09 -1.00
C ILE A 877 -3.64 20.27 -1.02
N ASN A 878 -2.41 19.99 -1.44
CA ASN A 878 -1.31 20.95 -1.55
C ASN A 878 -0.99 21.15 -3.04
N TRP A 879 -1.43 22.28 -3.59
CA TRP A 879 -1.15 22.66 -4.98
C TRP A 879 0.22 23.35 -5.09
N MET A 880 1.16 22.68 -5.75
CA MET A 880 2.53 23.16 -5.94
C MET A 880 2.77 23.61 -7.37
N ASP A 881 3.59 24.64 -7.56
CA ASP A 881 4.13 24.97 -8.90
C ASP A 881 5.11 23.88 -9.34
N ARG A 882 5.32 23.77 -10.66
CA ARG A 882 6.10 22.69 -11.27
C ARG A 882 7.47 22.45 -10.64
N GLU A 883 8.26 23.50 -10.41
CA GLU A 883 9.61 23.36 -9.86
C GLU A 883 9.58 22.87 -8.40
N ALA A 884 8.67 23.42 -7.59
CA ALA A 884 8.48 22.97 -6.21
C ALA A 884 7.99 21.52 -6.15
N PHE A 885 7.08 21.14 -7.05
CA PHE A 885 6.57 19.77 -7.16
C PHE A 885 7.68 18.78 -7.56
N LEU A 886 8.53 19.12 -8.53
CA LEU A 886 9.67 18.28 -8.93
C LEU A 886 10.69 18.12 -7.80
N ASN A 887 10.99 19.19 -7.08
CA ASN A 887 11.87 19.12 -5.92
C ASN A 887 11.27 18.24 -4.81
N PHE A 888 9.96 18.38 -4.56
CA PHE A 888 9.23 17.53 -3.62
C PHE A 888 9.33 16.05 -4.03
N GLY A 889 9.17 15.73 -5.31
CA GLY A 889 9.29 14.36 -5.82
C GLY A 889 10.67 13.74 -5.59
N ASN A 890 11.75 14.51 -5.79
CA ASN A 890 13.12 14.05 -5.50
C ASN A 890 13.33 13.78 -4.00
N THR A 891 12.85 14.69 -3.14
CA THR A 891 12.91 14.51 -1.68
C THR A 891 12.08 13.31 -1.23
N TYR A 892 10.89 13.13 -1.80
CA TYR A 892 10.01 12.00 -1.51
C TYR A 892 10.64 10.67 -1.90
N GLN A 893 11.23 10.57 -3.10
CA GLN A 893 11.95 9.35 -3.51
C GLN A 893 13.10 9.02 -2.56
N ARG A 894 13.92 10.02 -2.19
CA ARG A 894 15.02 9.81 -1.24
C ARG A 894 14.49 9.35 0.12
N TRP A 895 13.41 9.97 0.60
CA TRP A 895 12.78 9.61 1.85
C TRP A 895 12.28 8.16 1.84
N GLN A 896 11.51 7.75 0.82
CA GLN A 896 10.99 6.39 0.71
C GLN A 896 12.11 5.34 0.53
N ASN A 897 13.09 5.59 -0.33
CA ASN A 897 14.20 4.67 -0.58
C ASN A 897 15.06 4.39 0.67
N ASN A 898 15.11 5.33 1.61
CA ASN A 898 15.80 5.17 2.89
C ASN A 898 14.93 4.52 3.99
N GLY A 899 13.74 4.01 3.64
CA GLY A 899 12.78 3.44 4.59
C GLY A 899 11.95 4.48 5.35
N ALA A 900 11.71 5.64 4.73
CA ALA A 900 10.98 6.77 5.30
C ALA A 900 11.52 7.30 6.65
N PRO A 901 12.84 7.51 6.82
CA PRO A 901 13.40 7.96 8.08
C PRO A 901 13.04 9.42 8.37
N LEU A 902 12.89 9.78 9.64
CA LEU A 902 12.50 11.14 10.06
C LEU A 902 13.68 12.11 10.18
N GLY A 903 14.67 11.97 9.28
CA GLY A 903 15.81 12.88 9.14
C GLY A 903 15.47 14.14 8.34
N ASP A 904 16.47 14.83 7.81
CA ASP A 904 16.31 16.09 7.09
C ASP A 904 15.33 16.03 5.91
N SER A 905 15.25 14.88 5.21
CA SER A 905 14.29 14.68 4.12
C SER A 905 12.84 14.74 4.63
N ALA A 906 12.55 14.16 5.80
CA ALA A 906 11.22 14.24 6.42
C ALA A 906 10.90 15.65 6.91
N TYR A 907 11.87 16.38 7.47
CA TYR A 907 11.67 17.79 7.83
C TYR A 907 11.47 18.69 6.60
N SER A 908 12.14 18.40 5.48
CA SER A 908 11.89 19.09 4.21
C SER A 908 10.48 18.81 3.69
N ILE A 909 9.98 17.57 3.84
CA ILE A 909 8.58 17.23 3.54
C ILE A 909 7.62 17.97 4.50
N LEU A 910 7.87 17.96 5.82
CA LEU A 910 7.08 18.69 6.82
C LEU A 910 6.97 20.19 6.48
N GLU A 911 8.10 20.81 6.10
CA GLU A 911 8.15 22.22 5.72
C GLU A 911 7.37 22.48 4.44
N SER A 912 7.54 21.62 3.43
CA SER A 912 6.83 21.70 2.13
C SER A 912 5.32 21.54 2.29
N LEU A 913 4.87 20.71 3.24
CA LEU A 913 3.47 20.48 3.59
C LEU A 913 2.90 21.53 4.57
N THR A 914 3.74 22.46 5.02
CA THR A 914 3.38 23.55 5.95
C THR A 914 3.01 23.06 7.36
N LEU A 915 3.59 21.94 7.80
CA LEU A 915 3.33 21.32 9.09
C LEU A 915 4.30 21.80 10.18
N GLY A 916 5.55 22.05 9.82
CA GLY A 916 6.59 22.54 10.71
C GLY A 916 7.98 22.41 10.12
N LYS A 917 8.99 22.82 10.86
CA LYS A 917 10.40 22.86 10.44
C LYS A 917 11.31 22.20 11.46
N LEU A 918 12.51 21.83 11.02
CA LEU A 918 13.58 21.41 11.93
C LEU A 918 13.92 22.55 12.91
N PRO A 919 13.97 22.30 14.23
CA PRO A 919 14.37 23.31 15.22
C PRO A 919 15.87 23.69 15.07
N SER A 920 16.19 24.59 14.15
CA SER A 920 17.56 25.00 13.82
C SER A 920 17.75 26.51 13.99
N ALA A 921 18.88 26.89 14.61
CA ALA A 921 19.32 28.29 14.69
C ALA A 921 19.92 28.80 13.37
N LEU A 922 20.30 27.91 12.45
CA LEU A 922 20.93 28.25 11.18
C LEU A 922 19.92 28.09 10.05
N LYS A 923 19.33 29.21 9.61
CA LYS A 923 18.64 29.29 8.32
C LYS A 923 19.73 29.35 7.24
N GLY A 924 19.80 28.36 6.34
CA GLY A 924 20.80 28.31 5.27
C GLY A 924 20.70 29.49 4.28
N ILE A 925 21.45 29.44 3.18
CA ILE A 925 21.46 30.50 2.14
C ILE A 925 20.08 30.78 1.53
N GLY A 926 19.12 29.85 1.69
CA GLY A 926 17.76 29.96 1.15
C GLY A 926 16.93 31.11 1.70
N THR A 927 17.33 31.78 2.78
CA THR A 927 16.66 33.02 3.24
C THR A 927 17.26 34.29 2.65
N MET A 928 18.43 34.16 2.03
CA MET A 928 19.17 35.29 1.48
C MET A 928 18.55 35.79 0.16
N ARG A 929 18.75 37.07 -0.15
CA ARG A 929 18.22 37.77 -1.32
C ARG A 929 19.33 38.27 -2.21
N VAL A 930 19.12 38.28 -3.52
CA VAL A 930 20.04 38.95 -4.44
C VAL A 930 20.09 40.44 -4.11
N ALA A 931 21.30 40.97 -3.91
CA ALA A 931 21.51 42.39 -3.61
C ALA A 931 21.10 43.28 -4.78
N THR A 932 20.38 44.37 -4.50
CA THR A 932 20.15 45.43 -5.49
C THR A 932 21.47 46.14 -5.83
N PRO A 933 21.57 46.89 -6.95
CA PRO A 933 22.79 47.64 -7.28
C PRO A 933 23.28 48.56 -6.14
N ASN A 934 22.36 49.21 -5.43
CA ASN A 934 22.71 50.06 -4.28
C ASN A 934 23.20 49.24 -3.08
N GLN A 935 22.53 48.12 -2.76
CA GLN A 935 22.95 47.23 -1.68
C GLN A 935 24.30 46.56 -1.98
N ARG A 936 24.56 46.26 -3.27
CA ARG A 936 25.88 45.80 -3.72
C ARG A 936 26.93 46.86 -3.42
N GLU A 937 26.68 48.12 -3.76
CA GLU A 937 27.59 49.24 -3.44
C GLU A 937 27.82 49.38 -1.92
N GLU A 938 26.80 49.14 -1.09
CA GLU A 938 26.97 49.12 0.38
C GLU A 938 27.86 47.97 0.86
N VAL A 939 27.81 46.80 0.20
CA VAL A 939 28.61 45.63 0.55
C VAL A 939 30.05 45.77 0.08
N VAL A 940 30.28 46.18 -1.17
CA VAL A 940 31.63 46.21 -1.78
C VAL A 940 32.25 47.60 -1.96
N GLY A 941 31.54 48.67 -1.60
CA GLY A 941 31.96 50.05 -1.87
C GLY A 941 31.78 50.45 -3.35
N LYS A 942 31.80 51.76 -3.64
CA LYS A 942 31.67 52.31 -5.01
C LYS A 942 32.68 51.75 -6.01
N ASN A 943 33.86 51.40 -5.53
CA ASN A 943 34.98 50.94 -6.35
C ASN A 943 35.22 49.41 -6.24
N ASN A 944 34.33 48.66 -5.58
CA ASN A 944 34.49 47.24 -5.26
C ASN A 944 35.74 46.90 -4.41
N ASP A 945 36.21 47.84 -3.58
CA ASP A 945 37.42 47.73 -2.75
C ASP A 945 37.15 47.48 -1.27
N GLN A 946 35.88 47.41 -0.87
CA GLN A 946 35.44 47.16 0.52
C GLN A 946 34.75 45.80 0.64
N TRP A 947 34.65 45.30 1.87
CA TRP A 947 33.86 44.09 2.17
C TRP A 947 33.14 44.27 3.51
N ASN A 948 31.92 44.80 3.44
CA ASN A 948 31.10 45.09 4.61
C ASN A 948 30.20 43.91 4.95
N THR A 949 30.76 42.89 5.64
CA THR A 949 30.02 41.68 6.07
C THR A 949 28.77 42.01 6.88
N ASP A 950 28.79 43.07 7.68
CA ASP A 950 27.63 43.53 8.45
C ASP A 950 26.44 43.91 7.57
N LYS A 951 26.69 44.45 6.36
CA LYS A 951 25.63 44.79 5.40
C LYS A 951 25.03 43.57 4.72
N ILE A 952 25.85 42.53 4.51
CA ILE A 952 25.38 41.22 4.04
C ILE A 952 24.45 40.60 5.09
N ILE A 953 24.87 40.60 6.36
CA ILE A 953 24.11 40.01 7.46
C ILE A 953 22.83 40.82 7.76
N GLN A 954 22.92 42.15 7.86
CA GLN A 954 21.79 43.04 8.17
C GLN A 954 20.68 43.01 7.11
N ASN A 955 21.05 42.76 5.85
CA ASN A 955 20.12 42.76 4.72
C ASN A 955 19.87 41.37 4.13
N GLU A 956 20.41 40.31 4.77
CA GLU A 956 20.28 38.92 4.32
C GLU A 956 20.65 38.75 2.83
N LEU A 957 21.83 39.23 2.40
CA LEU A 957 22.15 39.32 0.97
C LEU A 957 22.95 38.12 0.46
N PHE A 958 22.43 37.42 -0.54
CA PHE A 958 23.18 36.43 -1.30
C PHE A 958 24.08 37.16 -2.29
N TYR A 959 25.39 37.02 -2.13
CA TYR A 959 26.38 37.66 -2.99
C TYR A 959 27.36 36.62 -3.53
N VAL A 960 27.40 36.47 -4.85
CA VAL A 960 28.44 35.71 -5.55
C VAL A 960 29.47 36.72 -6.06
N PRO A 961 30.71 36.73 -5.51
CA PRO A 961 31.75 37.59 -6.06
C PRO A 961 31.99 37.19 -7.52
N LYS A 962 32.16 38.19 -8.41
CA LYS A 962 32.77 37.90 -9.72
C LYS A 962 34.16 37.33 -9.43
N GLU A 963 34.47 36.17 -10.00
CA GLU A 963 35.86 35.74 -10.10
C GLU A 963 36.65 36.91 -10.69
N ASN A 964 37.72 37.31 -10.01
CA ASN A 964 38.66 38.28 -10.56
C ASN A 964 39.23 37.64 -11.85
N GLU A 965 38.88 38.19 -13.01
CA GLU A 965 39.60 37.91 -14.27
C GLU A 965 41.07 38.30 -14.16
#